data_AF-W9WI95-F1
#
_entry.id   AF-W9WI95-F1
#
_cell.length_a   1.000
_cell.length_b   1.000
_cell.length_c   1.000
_cell.angle_alpha   90.00
_cell.angle_beta   90.00
_cell.angle_gamma   90.00
#
_symmetry.space_group_name_H-M   'P 1'
#
loop_
_entity.id
_entity.type
_entity.pdbx_description
1 polymer ?
#
loop_
_entity_poly.entity_id
_entity_poly.type
_entity_poly.pdbx_seq_one_letter_code
_entity_poly.pdbx_strand_id
1 'polypeptide(L)'
;MSFIDDDLRRVDAALDKFQLREAEERVVSTAAAASSEDPRTSQLKAVVRALSTTSSSRPLIRRTRLRTLLGQLAKRDGEQVSAETASPAIANLEWVATGKATAQVYGLILSSLLDRTIPLSESIWYWDDLLSSYANIVLYTIQTSPLKFWQQAKEVYADARHKFRQGQVLQTSARDATRTVTDSWREFYALVQNSVQERSLAQAQTKILSPFSIARVEVRRNLDHIRYLRKTNAATIGRLVRECLVFAGPPEDRKRGALVQQLDPEDDDWQTTIARTAYLLDISTRATQEDEEDYTSIDPQSASSAQVADLLLKVLDQRLPKQEQEANKLSSSYGKPSRLVRYWIPGVVLLLSGSTLLRIFVNRRAEILQWFRELGQTTIDFWTNWVVEPVKKLIGTIRHEEQSEIAIQSRDSLRADRESLERMVVDFAVQHPEGGQNFTEAQVAEIRAKVKEGDLTPVLKAYEREMQSPIKNAIMGDLIRTLLIQVQKTKVDVEVAIGGIDSILKSQELLFGFVGIAPGVLISYALFQWFASTFGGRRGLQQGQRKGEAIRLIRNIDRTLTSTELDNEEGIISEEHHGLLLCEVHLLRQRVSQVLPRNVMRDFLEDLDDLLDVKQGVNRQVQALRRIEWVYAKWLR
;
A
#
# COMPACT_ATOMS: atom_id res chain seq x y z
N MET A 1 2.16 -4.78 17.82
CA MET A 1 1.33 -5.56 18.74
C MET A 1 0.84 -6.74 17.94
N SER A 2 1.48 -7.88 18.12
CA SER A 2 1.13 -9.15 17.49
C SER A 2 0.18 -9.93 18.41
N PHE A 3 -0.59 -10.89 17.87
CA PHE A 3 -1.42 -11.79 18.67
C PHE A 3 -0.59 -12.51 19.77
N ILE A 4 0.67 -12.84 19.46
CA ILE A 4 1.62 -13.46 20.39
C ILE A 4 1.86 -12.57 21.61
N ASP A 5 1.96 -11.25 21.41
CA ASP A 5 2.20 -10.30 22.49
C ASP A 5 1.03 -10.29 23.49
N ASP A 6 -0.19 -10.43 22.98
CA ASP A 6 -1.42 -10.42 23.79
C ASP A 6 -1.59 -11.75 24.55
N ASP A 7 -1.28 -12.88 23.90
CA ASP A 7 -1.28 -14.21 24.54
C ASP A 7 -0.19 -14.35 25.61
N LEU A 8 1.02 -13.87 25.33
CA LEU A 8 2.15 -13.95 26.27
C LEU A 8 1.86 -13.16 27.56
N ARG A 9 1.20 -12.01 27.45
CA ARG A 9 0.76 -11.21 28.61
C ARG A 9 -0.26 -11.93 29.48
N ARG A 10 -1.22 -12.63 28.87
CA ARG A 10 -2.23 -13.42 29.60
C ARG A 10 -1.59 -14.57 30.37
N VAL A 11 -0.65 -15.26 29.74
CA VAL A 11 0.12 -16.34 30.36
C VAL A 11 0.99 -15.81 31.50
N ASP A 12 1.70 -14.69 31.30
CA ASP A 12 2.51 -14.07 32.35
C ASP A 12 1.64 -13.61 33.54
N ALA A 13 0.47 -13.03 33.28
CA ALA A 13 -0.50 -12.67 34.31
C ALA A 13 -1.08 -13.89 35.06
N ALA A 14 -1.28 -15.03 34.38
CA ALA A 14 -1.68 -16.28 35.03
C ALA A 14 -0.57 -16.82 35.94
N LEU A 15 0.69 -16.77 35.48
CA LEU A 15 1.86 -17.16 36.28
C LEU A 15 2.07 -16.24 37.49
N ASP A 16 1.79 -14.94 37.36
CA ASP A 16 1.80 -13.99 38.48
C ASP A 16 0.70 -14.30 39.51
N LYS A 17 -0.49 -14.75 39.08
CA LYS A 17 -1.56 -15.18 40.00
C LYS A 17 -1.16 -16.38 40.85
N PHE A 18 -0.41 -17.34 40.31
CA PHE A 18 0.13 -18.45 41.11
C PHE A 18 1.14 -17.97 42.15
N GLN A 19 2.00 -17.00 41.81
CA GLN A 19 2.90 -16.37 42.80
C GLN A 19 2.14 -15.64 43.91
N LEU A 20 1.06 -14.95 43.58
CA LEU A 20 0.24 -14.20 44.52
C LEU A 20 -0.55 -15.12 45.46
N ARG A 21 -1.19 -16.18 44.93
CA ARG A 21 -1.90 -17.18 45.75
C ARG A 21 -0.97 -17.83 46.76
N GLU A 22 0.25 -18.17 46.34
CA GLU A 22 1.24 -18.75 47.24
C GLU A 22 1.74 -17.74 48.30
N ALA A 23 1.87 -16.47 47.94
CA ALA A 23 2.20 -15.42 48.90
C ALA A 23 1.07 -15.24 49.93
N GLU A 24 -0.20 -15.29 49.51
CA GLU A 24 -1.37 -15.22 50.39
C GLU A 24 -1.45 -16.44 51.33
N GLU A 25 -1.25 -17.66 50.81
CA GLU A 25 -1.18 -18.89 51.63
C GLU A 25 -0.06 -18.84 52.67
N ARG A 26 1.07 -18.18 52.36
CA ARG A 26 2.15 -17.93 53.33
C ARG A 26 1.77 -16.91 54.39
N VAL A 27 1.10 -15.81 54.04
CA VAL A 27 0.62 -14.83 55.04
C VAL A 27 -0.40 -15.47 55.99
N VAL A 28 -1.23 -16.39 55.47
CA VAL A 28 -2.21 -17.13 56.27
C VAL A 28 -1.56 -18.22 57.14
N SER A 29 -0.50 -18.88 56.67
CA SER A 29 0.19 -19.96 57.40
C SER A 29 1.30 -19.49 58.35
N THR A 30 1.84 -18.27 58.19
CA THR A 30 2.95 -17.76 59.01
C THR A 30 2.65 -16.38 59.61
N ALA A 31 1.98 -16.38 60.77
CA ALA A 31 2.01 -15.24 61.69
C ALA A 31 3.35 -15.10 62.45
N ALA A 32 4.35 -15.94 62.16
CA ALA A 32 5.66 -15.88 62.81
C ALA A 32 6.78 -16.45 61.92
N ALA A 33 7.50 -15.57 61.23
CA ALA A 33 8.96 -15.61 61.03
C ALA A 33 9.35 -14.61 59.93
N ALA A 34 9.93 -13.47 60.33
CA ALA A 34 10.71 -12.65 59.42
C ALA A 34 12.01 -13.40 59.12
N SER A 35 12.03 -14.22 58.07
CA SER A 35 13.25 -14.83 57.58
C SER A 35 14.07 -13.81 56.79
N SER A 36 15.37 -13.74 57.09
CA SER A 36 16.35 -12.98 56.30
C SER A 36 16.26 -13.38 54.83
N GLU A 37 16.12 -12.42 53.91
CA GLU A 37 16.09 -12.70 52.48
C GLU A 37 17.40 -13.35 52.03
N ASP A 38 17.37 -14.65 51.74
CA ASP A 38 18.52 -15.36 51.20
C ASP A 38 18.96 -14.75 49.86
N PRO A 39 20.28 -14.61 49.59
CA PRO A 39 20.78 -14.02 48.36
C PRO A 39 20.27 -14.74 47.10
N ARG A 40 20.01 -16.05 47.17
CA ARG A 40 19.43 -16.83 46.06
C ARG A 40 17.99 -16.45 45.75
N THR A 41 17.15 -16.17 46.76
CA THR A 41 15.77 -15.73 46.53
C THR A 41 15.74 -14.37 45.84
N SER A 42 16.68 -13.48 46.16
CA SER A 42 16.83 -12.19 45.48
C SER A 42 17.25 -12.33 44.01
N GLN A 43 18.15 -13.28 43.71
CA GLN A 43 18.58 -13.60 42.35
C GLN A 43 17.44 -14.21 41.52
N LEU A 44 16.69 -15.18 42.06
CA LEU A 44 15.53 -15.77 41.39
C LEU A 44 14.42 -14.74 41.17
N LYS A 45 14.11 -13.89 42.16
CA LYS A 45 13.18 -12.76 41.99
C LYS A 45 13.65 -11.82 40.87
N ALA A 46 14.96 -11.57 40.74
CA ALA A 46 15.51 -10.75 39.66
C ALA A 46 15.38 -11.44 38.29
N VAL A 47 15.60 -12.76 38.21
CA VAL A 47 15.40 -13.56 36.98
C VAL A 47 13.93 -13.57 36.57
N VAL A 48 13.00 -13.83 37.50
CA VAL A 48 11.55 -13.77 37.28
C VAL A 48 11.13 -12.39 36.75
N ARG A 49 11.62 -11.30 37.38
CA ARG A 49 11.37 -9.93 36.90
C ARG A 49 11.95 -9.69 35.51
N ALA A 50 13.13 -10.23 35.22
CA ALA A 50 13.75 -10.10 33.89
C ALA A 50 13.02 -10.91 32.81
N LEU A 51 12.34 -12.01 33.18
CA LEU A 51 11.54 -12.86 32.30
C LEU A 51 10.10 -12.36 32.10
N SER A 52 9.58 -11.56 33.04
CA SER A 52 8.23 -10.97 32.98
C SER A 52 8.08 -9.92 31.86
N THR A 53 6.87 -9.87 31.29
CA THR A 53 6.48 -9.05 30.15
C THR A 53 6.16 -7.59 30.52
N THR A 54 7.03 -6.93 31.27
CA THR A 54 6.81 -5.56 31.78
C THR A 54 6.83 -4.45 30.71
N SER A 55 7.28 -4.75 29.48
CA SER A 55 7.41 -3.77 28.40
C SER A 55 6.19 -3.73 27.49
N SER A 56 5.49 -2.60 27.46
CA SER A 56 4.28 -2.38 26.63
C SER A 56 4.54 -2.47 25.11
N SER A 57 5.77 -2.26 24.65
CA SER A 57 6.12 -2.22 23.22
C SER A 57 6.77 -3.49 22.67
N ARG A 58 7.40 -4.33 23.51
CA ARG A 58 8.13 -5.55 23.12
C ARG A 58 8.15 -6.57 24.28
N PRO A 59 7.14 -7.43 24.39
CA PRO A 59 7.08 -8.40 25.49
C PRO A 59 7.99 -9.62 25.29
N LEU A 60 8.44 -9.88 24.05
CA LEU A 60 9.37 -10.97 23.72
C LEU A 60 10.84 -10.61 24.00
N ILE A 61 11.52 -11.46 24.76
CA ILE A 61 12.95 -11.30 25.08
C ILE A 61 13.81 -11.85 23.94
N ARG A 62 14.96 -11.20 23.66
CA ARG A 62 15.93 -11.70 22.67
C ARG A 62 16.47 -13.08 23.07
N ARG A 63 16.61 -13.99 22.10
CA ARG A 63 17.13 -15.36 22.28
C ARG A 63 18.43 -15.41 23.11
N THR A 64 19.36 -14.50 22.85
CA THR A 64 20.65 -14.44 23.58
C THR A 64 20.49 -14.13 25.07
N ARG A 65 19.56 -13.24 25.42
CA ARG A 65 19.27 -12.87 26.82
C ARG A 65 18.48 -13.97 27.53
N LEU A 66 17.57 -14.65 26.82
CA LEU A 66 16.86 -15.81 27.35
C LEU A 66 17.82 -16.96 27.69
N ARG A 67 18.78 -17.25 26.79
CA ARG A 67 19.85 -18.24 27.01
C ARG A 67 20.66 -17.93 28.27
N THR A 68 21.04 -16.67 28.50
CA THR A 68 21.82 -16.31 29.70
C THR A 68 21.02 -16.51 30.99
N LEU A 69 19.71 -16.25 30.97
CA LEU A 69 18.84 -16.42 32.14
C LEU A 69 18.52 -17.90 32.41
N LEU A 70 18.24 -18.68 31.36
CA LEU A 70 18.05 -20.13 31.46
C LEU A 70 19.33 -20.84 31.90
N GLY A 71 20.50 -20.39 31.42
CA GLY A 71 21.80 -20.93 31.88
C GLY A 71 22.13 -20.61 33.33
N GLN A 72 21.53 -19.57 33.93
CA GLN A 72 21.62 -19.32 35.38
C GLN A 72 20.71 -20.26 36.17
N LEU A 73 19.58 -20.67 35.60
CA LEU A 73 18.61 -21.58 36.20
C LEU A 73 19.07 -23.06 36.13
N ALA A 74 19.72 -23.46 35.03
CA ALA A 74 20.17 -24.84 34.79
C ALA A 74 21.48 -25.22 35.50
N LYS A 75 22.34 -24.25 35.89
CA LYS A 75 23.64 -24.50 36.54
C LYS A 75 23.57 -25.16 37.94
N ARG A 76 22.37 -25.38 38.48
CA ARG A 76 22.12 -26.01 39.78
C ARG A 76 22.65 -27.44 39.90
N ASP A 77 22.76 -28.19 38.80
CA ASP A 77 23.18 -29.61 38.87
C ASP A 77 24.70 -29.85 38.99
N GLY A 78 25.54 -28.83 38.79
CA GLY A 78 26.99 -29.03 38.69
C GLY A 78 27.82 -28.88 39.97
N GLU A 79 27.44 -28.01 40.92
CA GLU A 79 28.40 -27.53 41.93
C GLU A 79 27.92 -27.45 43.39
N GLN A 80 26.63 -27.62 43.69
CA GLN A 80 26.13 -27.49 45.07
C GLN A 80 25.03 -28.50 45.44
N VAL A 81 25.33 -29.80 45.31
CA VAL A 81 24.63 -30.83 46.10
C VAL A 81 25.33 -30.92 47.46
N SER A 82 24.99 -30.00 48.36
CA SER A 82 25.24 -30.16 49.79
C SER A 82 24.06 -29.57 50.54
N ALA A 83 23.12 -30.46 50.88
CA ALA A 83 22.42 -30.54 52.16
C ALA A 83 22.04 -29.22 52.88
N GLU A 84 21.48 -28.25 52.17
CA GLU A 84 20.59 -27.25 52.77
C GLU A 84 19.20 -27.49 52.22
N THR A 85 18.31 -27.92 53.11
CA THR A 85 16.88 -28.12 52.95
C THR A 85 16.30 -27.25 51.83
N ALA A 86 15.86 -27.89 50.74
CA ALA A 86 15.10 -27.24 49.69
C ALA A 86 13.81 -26.67 50.31
N SER A 87 13.87 -25.41 50.76
CA SER A 87 12.68 -24.71 51.22
C SER A 87 11.67 -24.77 50.07
N PRO A 88 10.42 -25.20 50.31
CA PRO A 88 9.40 -25.30 49.26
C PRO A 88 9.24 -23.98 48.50
N ALA A 89 9.54 -22.84 49.15
CA ALA A 89 9.53 -21.52 48.55
C ALA A 89 10.58 -21.32 47.44
N ILE A 90 11.77 -21.92 47.54
CA ILE A 90 12.82 -21.79 46.52
C ILE A 90 12.45 -22.67 45.31
N ALA A 91 11.95 -23.89 45.54
CA ALA A 91 11.49 -24.78 44.48
C ALA A 91 10.33 -24.17 43.67
N ASN A 92 9.37 -23.52 44.35
CA ASN A 92 8.26 -22.86 43.67
C ASN A 92 8.71 -21.63 42.87
N LEU A 93 9.65 -20.82 43.40
CA LEU A 93 10.24 -19.71 42.65
C LEU A 93 11.00 -20.18 41.41
N GLU A 94 11.69 -21.31 41.48
CA GLU A 94 12.34 -21.94 40.32
C GLU A 94 11.31 -22.39 39.28
N TRP A 95 10.22 -23.03 39.69
CA TRP A 95 9.15 -23.41 38.77
C TRP A 95 8.47 -22.23 38.10
N VAL A 96 8.27 -21.11 38.80
CA VAL A 96 7.73 -19.91 38.15
C VAL A 96 8.76 -19.29 37.21
N ALA A 97 10.04 -19.28 37.55
CA ALA A 97 11.10 -18.84 36.63
C ALA A 97 11.13 -19.72 35.37
N THR A 98 11.06 -21.04 35.53
CA THR A 98 10.95 -22.00 34.43
C THR A 98 9.68 -21.78 33.62
N GLY A 99 8.52 -21.60 34.25
CA GLY A 99 7.25 -21.31 33.58
C GLY A 99 7.27 -20.04 32.73
N LYS A 100 7.83 -18.95 33.27
CA LYS A 100 8.02 -17.69 32.52
C LYS A 100 9.02 -17.86 31.38
N ALA A 101 10.08 -18.65 31.59
CA ALA A 101 11.01 -18.98 30.52
C ALA A 101 10.35 -19.83 29.42
N THR A 102 9.53 -20.83 29.77
CA THR A 102 8.74 -21.64 28.83
C THR A 102 7.77 -20.78 28.03
N ALA A 103 7.10 -19.80 28.67
CA ALA A 103 6.24 -18.84 27.99
C ALA A 103 7.01 -18.00 26.96
N GLN A 104 8.21 -17.54 27.31
CA GLN A 104 9.08 -16.79 26.39
C GLN A 104 9.60 -17.66 25.24
N VAL A 105 9.99 -18.93 25.50
CA VAL A 105 10.39 -19.89 24.45
C VAL A 105 9.22 -20.20 23.52
N TYR A 106 8.01 -20.42 24.06
CA TYR A 106 6.77 -20.58 23.29
C TYR A 106 6.53 -19.38 22.37
N GLY A 107 6.59 -18.16 22.90
CA GLY A 107 6.41 -16.94 22.12
C GLY A 107 7.45 -16.79 21.00
N LEU A 108 8.71 -17.17 21.25
CA LEU A 108 9.77 -17.16 20.24
C LEU A 108 9.57 -18.21 19.14
N ILE A 109 9.16 -19.43 19.49
CA ILE A 109 8.85 -20.48 18.52
C ILE A 109 7.66 -20.08 17.67
N LEU A 110 6.57 -19.62 18.29
CA LEU A 110 5.38 -19.16 17.59
C LEU A 110 5.68 -17.98 16.67
N SER A 111 6.51 -17.03 17.12
CA SER A 111 6.97 -15.91 16.27
C SER A 111 7.78 -16.38 15.06
N SER A 112 8.71 -17.33 15.23
CA SER A 112 9.46 -17.93 14.11
C SER A 112 8.54 -18.65 13.12
N LEU A 113 7.58 -19.45 13.59
CA LEU A 113 6.63 -20.16 12.73
C LEU A 113 5.72 -19.19 11.98
N LEU A 114 5.16 -18.16 12.64
CA LEU A 114 4.34 -17.15 11.98
C LEU A 114 5.14 -16.29 11.00
N ASP A 115 6.35 -15.85 11.34
CA ASP A 115 7.19 -15.06 10.43
C ASP A 115 7.54 -15.84 9.16
N ARG A 116 7.68 -17.16 9.24
CA ARG A 116 7.84 -18.04 8.07
C ARG A 116 6.58 -18.14 7.21
N THR A 117 5.38 -18.00 7.78
CA THR A 117 4.14 -18.12 6.99
C THR A 117 3.97 -16.97 5.97
N ILE A 118 4.57 -15.80 6.23
CA ILE A 118 4.52 -14.63 5.35
C ILE A 118 5.18 -14.87 3.97
N PRO A 119 6.47 -15.26 3.88
CA PRO A 119 7.08 -15.56 2.58
C PRO A 119 6.41 -16.74 1.89
N LEU A 120 5.89 -17.72 2.64
CA LEU A 120 5.12 -18.83 2.09
C LEU A 120 3.82 -18.33 1.44
N SER A 121 3.02 -17.49 2.12
CA SER A 121 1.78 -16.96 1.55
C SER A 121 2.03 -16.10 0.31
N GLU A 122 3.08 -15.27 0.34
CA GLU A 122 3.49 -14.48 -0.83
C GLU A 122 3.89 -15.37 -2.02
N SER A 123 4.56 -16.49 -1.77
CA SER A 123 4.93 -17.44 -2.82
C SER A 123 3.72 -18.18 -3.39
N ILE A 124 2.73 -18.54 -2.55
CA ILE A 124 1.45 -19.12 -3.02
C ILE A 124 0.74 -18.14 -3.94
N TRP A 125 0.63 -16.87 -3.56
CA TRP A 125 -0.01 -15.85 -4.39
C TRP A 125 0.72 -15.63 -5.72
N TYR A 126 2.05 -15.64 -5.69
CA TYR A 126 2.86 -15.55 -6.90
C TYR A 126 2.58 -16.71 -7.85
N TRP A 127 2.58 -17.95 -7.35
CA TRP A 127 2.32 -19.13 -8.19
C TRP A 127 0.88 -19.18 -8.70
N ASP A 128 -0.09 -18.75 -7.90
CA ASP A 128 -1.50 -18.69 -8.31
C ASP A 128 -1.73 -17.62 -9.39
N ASP A 129 -1.10 -16.45 -9.24
CA ASP A 129 -1.09 -15.39 -10.27
C ASP A 129 -0.39 -15.85 -11.56
N LEU A 130 0.68 -16.65 -11.43
CA LEU A 130 1.35 -17.26 -12.57
C LEU A 130 0.45 -18.27 -13.31
N LEU A 131 -0.30 -19.09 -12.56
CA LEU A 131 -1.21 -20.08 -13.12
C LEU A 131 -2.48 -19.48 -13.72
N SER A 132 -2.84 -18.26 -13.31
CA SER A 132 -4.04 -17.55 -13.80
C SER A 132 -3.96 -17.17 -15.28
N SER A 133 -2.76 -16.97 -15.82
CA SER A 133 -2.54 -16.47 -17.19
C SER A 133 -1.47 -17.26 -17.93
N TYR A 134 -1.80 -17.68 -19.16
CA TYR A 134 -0.84 -18.37 -20.04
C TYR A 134 0.37 -17.49 -20.38
N ALA A 135 0.17 -16.19 -20.56
CA ALA A 135 1.25 -15.24 -20.84
C ALA A 135 2.28 -15.19 -19.69
N ASN A 136 1.81 -15.27 -18.44
CA ASN A 136 2.68 -15.31 -17.27
C ASN A 136 3.52 -16.60 -17.24
N ILE A 137 2.92 -17.75 -17.55
CA ILE A 137 3.63 -19.03 -17.65
C ILE A 137 4.70 -18.97 -18.75
N VAL A 138 4.37 -18.41 -19.92
CA VAL A 138 5.35 -18.21 -21.00
C VAL A 138 6.50 -17.32 -20.52
N LEU A 139 6.22 -16.19 -19.90
CA LEU A 139 7.26 -15.32 -19.32
C LEU A 139 8.12 -16.05 -18.29
N TYR A 140 7.52 -16.87 -17.43
CA TYR A 140 8.27 -17.68 -16.46
C TYR A 140 9.17 -18.72 -17.12
N THR A 141 8.70 -19.38 -18.18
CA THR A 141 9.54 -20.32 -18.94
C THR A 141 10.74 -19.63 -19.57
N ILE A 142 10.54 -18.43 -20.11
CA ILE A 142 11.62 -17.62 -20.68
C ILE A 142 12.57 -17.16 -19.56
N GLN A 143 12.04 -16.71 -18.42
CA GLN A 143 12.85 -16.26 -17.29
C GLN A 143 13.73 -17.37 -16.70
N THR A 144 13.23 -18.61 -16.64
CA THR A 144 13.94 -19.75 -16.03
C THR A 144 14.75 -20.57 -17.03
N SER A 145 14.60 -20.35 -18.34
CA SER A 145 15.30 -21.11 -19.37
C SER A 145 16.84 -21.05 -19.29
N PRO A 146 17.51 -19.93 -18.94
CA PRO A 146 18.97 -19.91 -18.89
C PRO A 146 19.54 -20.81 -17.80
N LEU A 147 18.87 -20.86 -16.64
CA LEU A 147 19.28 -21.73 -15.53
C LEU A 147 19.05 -23.20 -15.87
N LYS A 148 17.91 -23.52 -16.49
CA LYS A 148 17.59 -24.87 -16.94
C LYS A 148 18.57 -25.35 -18.01
N PHE A 149 18.91 -24.49 -18.96
CA PHE A 149 19.90 -24.78 -19.98
C PHE A 149 21.30 -24.98 -19.38
N TRP A 150 21.69 -24.17 -18.39
CA TRP A 150 22.97 -24.34 -17.69
C TRP A 150 23.06 -25.65 -16.91
N GLN A 151 21.98 -26.04 -16.22
CA GLN A 151 21.91 -27.32 -15.51
C GLN A 151 21.99 -28.50 -16.49
N GLN A 152 21.23 -28.45 -17.59
CA GLN A 152 21.30 -29.45 -18.65
C GLN A 152 22.71 -29.51 -19.27
N ALA A 153 23.33 -28.36 -19.54
CA ALA A 153 24.70 -28.30 -20.06
C ALA A 153 25.72 -28.89 -19.08
N LYS A 154 25.55 -28.67 -17.77
CA LYS A 154 26.40 -29.26 -16.73
C LYS A 154 26.22 -30.78 -16.64
N GLU A 155 24.99 -31.28 -16.71
CA GLU A 155 24.70 -32.71 -16.72
C GLU A 155 25.27 -33.39 -17.98
N VAL A 156 25.09 -32.77 -19.15
CA VAL A 156 25.66 -33.24 -20.41
C VAL A 156 27.19 -33.21 -20.36
N TYR A 157 27.78 -32.16 -19.78
CA TYR A 157 29.23 -32.08 -19.56
C TYR A 157 29.71 -33.18 -18.60
N ALA A 158 28.99 -33.45 -17.52
CA ALA A 158 29.33 -34.49 -16.56
C ALA A 158 29.22 -35.88 -17.19
N ASP A 159 28.17 -36.14 -17.97
CA ASP A 159 27.96 -37.39 -18.73
C ASP A 159 29.05 -37.57 -19.80
N ALA A 160 29.33 -36.53 -20.61
CA ALA A 160 30.42 -36.54 -21.57
C ALA A 160 31.79 -36.75 -20.90
N ARG A 161 32.02 -36.14 -19.72
CA ARG A 161 33.23 -36.34 -18.93
C ARG A 161 33.32 -37.75 -18.34
N HIS A 162 32.18 -38.33 -17.95
CA HIS A 162 32.11 -39.70 -17.44
C HIS A 162 32.37 -40.71 -18.56
N LYS A 163 31.77 -40.55 -19.74
CA LYS A 163 32.04 -41.35 -20.95
C LYS A 163 33.49 -41.23 -21.42
N PHE A 164 34.07 -40.03 -21.34
CA PHE A 164 35.49 -39.79 -21.64
C PHE A 164 36.43 -40.45 -20.62
N ARG A 165 36.08 -40.46 -19.31
CA ARG A 165 36.86 -41.11 -18.25
C ARG A 165 36.70 -42.63 -18.19
N GLN A 166 35.52 -43.15 -18.48
CA GLN A 166 35.23 -44.59 -18.50
C GLN A 166 35.83 -45.32 -19.71
N GLY A 167 36.54 -44.61 -20.59
CA GLY A 167 37.33 -45.26 -21.63
C GLY A 167 36.49 -46.07 -22.61
N GLN A 168 35.22 -45.71 -22.81
CA GLN A 168 34.32 -46.44 -23.72
C GLN A 168 34.74 -46.32 -25.21
N VAL A 169 35.86 -45.63 -25.49
CA VAL A 169 36.52 -45.52 -26.80
C VAL A 169 37.98 -46.03 -26.77
N LEU A 170 38.48 -46.57 -25.65
CA LEU A 170 39.80 -47.22 -25.64
C LEU A 170 39.85 -48.52 -26.44
N GLN A 171 38.71 -49.12 -26.80
CA GLN A 171 38.69 -50.34 -27.63
C GLN A 171 38.74 -50.07 -29.15
N THR A 172 38.49 -48.85 -29.63
CA THR A 172 38.62 -48.51 -31.06
C THR A 172 39.87 -47.71 -31.40
N SER A 173 40.69 -47.33 -30.41
CA SER A 173 41.84 -46.44 -30.61
C SER A 173 43.19 -46.99 -30.12
N ALA A 174 43.29 -48.30 -29.85
CA ALA A 174 44.57 -48.95 -29.50
C ALA A 174 45.61 -48.97 -30.65
N ARG A 175 45.39 -48.26 -31.76
CA ARG A 175 46.35 -48.20 -32.88
C ARG A 175 47.01 -46.84 -33.15
N ASP A 176 46.58 -45.73 -32.57
CA ASP A 176 47.19 -44.42 -32.87
C ASP A 176 47.59 -43.66 -31.60
N ALA A 177 48.69 -44.11 -30.99
CA ALA A 177 49.31 -43.50 -29.81
C ALA A 177 50.16 -42.25 -30.11
N THR A 178 49.68 -41.36 -30.98
CA THR A 178 50.28 -40.02 -31.20
C THR A 178 49.19 -38.99 -31.48
N ARG A 179 48.50 -38.51 -30.43
CA ARG A 179 47.54 -37.39 -30.59
C ARG A 179 47.87 -36.21 -29.70
N THR A 180 47.88 -35.05 -30.35
CA THR A 180 47.99 -33.72 -29.77
C THR A 180 46.72 -33.40 -28.97
N VAL A 181 46.88 -32.59 -27.94
CA VAL A 181 45.80 -32.15 -27.04
C VAL A 181 44.59 -31.61 -27.82
N THR A 182 44.81 -30.97 -28.98
CA THR A 182 43.76 -30.44 -29.87
C THR A 182 42.79 -31.49 -30.43
N ASP A 183 43.25 -32.71 -30.72
CA ASP A 183 42.37 -33.76 -31.26
C ASP A 183 41.51 -34.39 -30.17
N SER A 184 42.05 -34.51 -28.95
CA SER A 184 41.25 -34.93 -27.78
C SER A 184 40.13 -33.94 -27.43
N TRP A 185 40.36 -32.64 -27.68
CA TRP A 185 39.31 -31.61 -27.53
C TRP A 185 38.24 -31.71 -28.61
N ARG A 186 38.61 -31.99 -29.87
CA ARG A 186 37.65 -32.20 -30.97
C ARG A 186 36.75 -33.40 -30.72
N GLU A 187 37.32 -34.51 -30.24
CA GLU A 187 36.56 -35.70 -29.84
C GLU A 187 35.61 -35.39 -28.67
N PHE A 188 36.07 -34.63 -27.68
CA PHE A 188 35.24 -34.16 -26.58
C PHE A 188 34.07 -33.28 -27.06
N TYR A 189 34.32 -32.32 -27.96
CA TYR A 189 33.27 -31.49 -28.54
C TYR A 189 32.28 -32.31 -29.38
N ALA A 190 32.76 -33.30 -30.15
CA ALA A 190 31.91 -34.21 -30.90
C ALA A 190 31.03 -35.06 -29.97
N LEU A 191 31.57 -35.53 -28.84
CA LEU A 191 30.81 -36.24 -27.79
C LEU A 191 29.75 -35.34 -27.13
N VAL A 192 30.08 -34.09 -26.83
CA VAL A 192 29.12 -33.11 -26.30
C VAL A 192 28.04 -32.82 -27.34
N GLN A 193 28.41 -32.62 -28.60
CA GLN A 193 27.45 -32.36 -29.69
C GLN A 193 26.52 -33.56 -29.92
N ASN A 194 27.06 -34.78 -29.97
CA ASN A 194 26.28 -36.00 -30.15
C ASN A 194 25.37 -36.26 -28.96
N SER A 195 25.84 -36.05 -27.72
CA SER A 195 24.99 -36.19 -26.52
C SER A 195 23.89 -35.12 -26.43
N VAL A 196 24.13 -33.89 -26.91
CA VAL A 196 23.09 -32.86 -27.06
C VAL A 196 22.09 -33.22 -28.15
N GLN A 197 22.53 -33.77 -29.29
CA GLN A 197 21.64 -34.18 -30.38
C GLN A 197 20.79 -35.40 -30.00
N GLU A 198 21.40 -36.43 -29.39
CA GLU A 198 20.70 -37.62 -28.90
C GLU A 198 19.69 -37.27 -27.80
N ARG A 199 20.08 -36.44 -26.81
CA ARG A 199 19.13 -36.02 -25.77
C ARG A 199 18.07 -35.06 -26.30
N SER A 200 18.38 -34.11 -27.18
CA SER A 200 17.37 -33.18 -27.70
C SER A 200 16.33 -33.90 -28.56
N LEU A 201 16.73 -34.89 -29.36
CA LEU A 201 15.81 -35.71 -30.17
C LEU A 201 15.04 -36.72 -29.32
N ALA A 202 15.69 -37.43 -28.40
CA ALA A 202 15.01 -38.38 -27.51
C ALA A 202 14.03 -37.68 -26.55
N GLN A 203 14.36 -36.47 -26.09
CA GLN A 203 13.52 -35.69 -25.18
C GLN A 203 12.41 -34.94 -25.92
N ALA A 204 12.59 -34.59 -27.20
CA ALA A 204 11.53 -34.10 -28.07
C ALA A 204 10.55 -35.21 -28.51
N GLN A 205 11.02 -36.45 -28.71
CA GLN A 205 10.19 -37.58 -29.13
C GLN A 205 9.42 -38.24 -27.98
N THR A 206 9.97 -38.28 -26.76
CA THR A 206 9.31 -38.91 -25.60
C THR A 206 8.39 -37.97 -24.80
N LYS A 207 8.45 -36.65 -25.03
CA LYS A 207 7.59 -35.66 -24.36
C LYS A 207 6.72 -34.91 -25.37
N ILE A 208 5.54 -35.45 -25.66
CA ILE A 208 4.42 -34.77 -26.38
C ILE A 208 3.81 -33.62 -25.53
N LEU A 209 4.51 -33.17 -24.48
CA LEU A 209 4.11 -32.06 -23.61
C LEU A 209 5.01 -30.87 -23.92
N SER A 210 4.42 -29.82 -24.49
CA SER A 210 5.10 -28.56 -24.79
C SER A 210 5.90 -28.04 -23.58
N PRO A 211 7.04 -27.34 -23.76
CA PRO A 211 7.85 -26.81 -22.65
C PRO A 211 7.05 -26.01 -21.61
N PHE A 212 5.97 -25.35 -22.05
CA PHE A 212 5.04 -24.61 -21.22
C PHE A 212 4.20 -25.51 -20.30
N SER A 213 3.78 -26.68 -20.78
CA SER A 213 3.05 -27.65 -19.97
C SER A 213 3.93 -28.28 -18.89
N ILE A 214 5.21 -28.52 -19.18
CA ILE A 214 6.20 -29.00 -18.20
C ILE A 214 6.37 -27.95 -17.09
N ALA A 215 6.56 -26.68 -17.47
CA ALA A 215 6.67 -25.61 -16.48
C ALA A 215 5.38 -25.43 -15.67
N ARG A 216 4.20 -25.63 -16.28
CA ARG A 216 2.93 -25.60 -15.54
C ARG A 216 2.82 -26.72 -14.51
N VAL A 217 3.27 -27.94 -14.84
CA VAL A 217 3.32 -29.07 -13.89
C VAL A 217 4.31 -28.80 -12.77
N GLU A 218 5.48 -28.25 -13.09
CA GLU A 218 6.48 -27.84 -12.10
C GLU A 218 5.94 -26.77 -11.14
N VAL A 219 5.28 -25.74 -11.67
CA VAL A 219 4.64 -24.68 -10.87
C VAL A 219 3.58 -25.27 -9.94
N ARG A 220 2.73 -26.17 -10.44
CA ARG A 220 1.73 -26.86 -9.60
C ARG A 220 2.40 -27.67 -8.49
N ARG A 221 3.43 -28.46 -8.82
CA ARG A 221 4.18 -29.24 -7.84
C ARG A 221 4.80 -28.35 -6.76
N ASN A 222 5.42 -27.24 -7.13
CA ASN A 222 6.01 -26.29 -6.18
C ASN A 222 4.93 -25.66 -5.30
N LEU A 223 3.80 -25.27 -5.90
CA LEU A 223 2.65 -24.72 -5.18
C LEU A 223 2.06 -25.74 -4.19
N ASP A 224 1.89 -27.00 -4.60
CA ASP A 224 1.37 -28.06 -3.73
C ASP A 224 2.33 -28.33 -2.57
N HIS A 225 3.65 -28.32 -2.83
CA HIS A 225 4.66 -28.48 -1.78
C HIS A 225 4.66 -27.30 -0.79
N ILE A 226 4.50 -26.06 -1.25
CA ILE A 226 4.39 -24.90 -0.36
C ILE A 226 3.09 -24.96 0.44
N ARG A 227 1.97 -25.35 -0.18
CA ARG A 227 0.70 -25.54 0.53
C ARG A 227 0.84 -26.62 1.61
N TYR A 228 1.52 -27.71 1.31
CA TYR A 228 1.83 -28.75 2.29
C TYR A 228 2.68 -28.23 3.44
N LEU A 229 3.78 -27.51 3.16
CA LEU A 229 4.61 -26.88 4.20
C LEU A 229 3.84 -25.86 5.05
N ARG A 230 2.93 -25.11 4.43
CA ARG A 230 2.04 -24.20 5.15
C ARG A 230 1.09 -24.97 6.05
N LYS A 231 0.52 -26.07 5.56
CA LYS A 231 -0.40 -26.96 6.27
C LYS A 231 0.27 -27.57 7.51
N THR A 232 1.50 -28.07 7.38
CA THR A 232 2.27 -28.63 8.50
C THR A 232 2.66 -27.56 9.53
N ASN A 233 3.09 -26.37 9.08
CA ASN A 233 3.34 -25.25 9.97
C ASN A 233 2.07 -24.77 10.67
N ALA A 234 0.93 -24.76 9.99
CA ALA A 234 -0.34 -24.41 10.59
C ALA A 234 -0.79 -25.45 11.62
N ALA A 235 -0.67 -26.76 11.34
CA ALA A 235 -0.96 -27.82 12.30
C ALA A 235 -0.12 -27.68 13.57
N THR A 236 1.19 -27.44 13.44
CA THR A 236 2.06 -27.21 14.61
C THR A 236 1.65 -25.95 15.38
N ILE A 237 1.34 -24.84 14.70
CA ILE A 237 0.83 -23.62 15.35
C ILE A 237 -0.48 -23.88 16.10
N GLY A 238 -1.43 -24.58 15.46
CA GLY A 238 -2.74 -24.87 16.03
C GLY A 238 -2.64 -25.73 17.29
N ARG A 239 -1.83 -26.80 17.23
CA ARG A 239 -1.53 -27.64 18.38
C ARG A 239 -0.86 -26.86 19.51
N LEU A 240 0.16 -26.05 19.21
CA LEU A 240 0.85 -25.21 20.19
C LEU A 240 -0.08 -24.17 20.84
N VAL A 241 -1.02 -23.59 20.09
CA VAL A 241 -1.96 -22.61 20.65
C VAL A 241 -3.01 -23.29 21.53
N ARG A 242 -3.54 -24.44 21.10
CA ARG A 242 -4.59 -25.20 21.79
C ARG A 242 -4.09 -25.89 23.07
N GLU A 243 -2.92 -26.51 23.03
CA GLU A 243 -2.41 -27.35 24.12
C GLU A 243 -1.42 -26.63 25.06
N CYS A 244 -0.69 -25.59 24.60
CA CYS A 244 0.36 -25.02 25.44
C CYS A 244 -0.11 -23.93 26.41
N LEU A 245 0.30 -24.05 27.68
CA LEU A 245 0.17 -23.06 28.76
C LEU A 245 -1.30 -22.74 29.06
N VAL A 246 -2.13 -23.78 29.06
CA VAL A 246 -3.54 -23.72 29.43
C VAL A 246 -3.66 -24.00 30.91
N PHE A 247 -3.94 -22.96 31.70
CA PHE A 247 -4.17 -23.09 33.14
C PHE A 247 -5.66 -23.12 33.46
N ALA A 248 -6.07 -23.90 34.46
CA ALA A 248 -7.43 -23.89 35.00
C ALA A 248 -7.73 -22.52 35.64
N GLY A 249 -8.80 -21.86 35.21
CA GLY A 249 -9.18 -20.51 35.67
C GLY A 249 -10.49 -20.01 35.06
N PRO A 250 -11.01 -18.83 35.43
CA PRO A 250 -12.22 -18.26 34.84
C PRO A 250 -12.07 -18.03 33.33
N PRO A 251 -13.14 -18.13 32.53
CA PRO A 251 -13.07 -18.15 31.06
C PRO A 251 -12.43 -16.90 30.44
N GLU A 252 -12.49 -15.75 31.12
CA GLU A 252 -11.91 -14.46 30.70
C GLU A 252 -10.37 -14.44 30.78
N ASP A 253 -9.79 -15.16 31.74
CA ASP A 253 -8.35 -15.23 31.99
C ASP A 253 -7.63 -16.28 31.12
N ARG A 254 -8.39 -17.18 30.50
CA ARG A 254 -7.85 -18.26 29.68
C ARG A 254 -7.30 -17.72 28.35
N LYS A 255 -6.25 -18.39 27.85
CA LYS A 255 -5.68 -18.17 26.52
C LYS A 255 -6.76 -18.30 25.43
N ARG A 256 -6.63 -17.49 24.37
CA ARG A 256 -7.57 -17.51 23.24
C ARG A 256 -7.31 -18.76 22.40
N GLY A 257 -8.35 -19.52 22.07
CA GLY A 257 -8.21 -20.80 21.36
C GLY A 257 -7.81 -22.01 22.22
N ALA A 258 -7.61 -21.85 23.53
CA ALA A 258 -7.38 -22.96 24.44
C ALA A 258 -8.69 -23.74 24.72
N LEU A 259 -8.62 -25.06 24.64
CA LEU A 259 -9.72 -25.94 25.02
C LEU A 259 -9.42 -26.57 26.38
N VAL A 260 -10.40 -26.51 27.28
CA VAL A 260 -10.26 -26.98 28.67
C VAL A 260 -10.68 -28.45 28.83
N GLN A 261 -11.32 -29.03 27.81
CA GLN A 261 -12.08 -30.27 27.92
C GLN A 261 -11.25 -31.56 28.07
N GLN A 262 -9.91 -31.49 28.13
CA GLN A 262 -9.02 -32.66 28.26
C GLN A 262 -8.10 -32.64 29.49
N LEU A 263 -8.28 -31.71 30.43
CA LEU A 263 -7.58 -31.80 31.72
C LEU A 263 -8.50 -32.46 32.73
N ASP A 264 -8.20 -33.72 33.04
CA ASP A 264 -8.78 -34.39 34.19
C ASP A 264 -8.49 -33.56 35.45
N PRO A 265 -9.47 -33.37 36.36
CA PRO A 265 -9.31 -32.55 37.56
C PRO A 265 -8.27 -33.08 38.55
N GLU A 266 -7.72 -34.28 38.33
CA GLU A 266 -6.64 -34.87 39.13
C GLU A 266 -5.22 -34.50 38.65
N ASP A 267 -5.06 -33.92 37.45
CA ASP A 267 -3.77 -33.48 36.86
C ASP A 267 -3.49 -31.96 37.04
N ASP A 268 -4.22 -31.28 37.94
CA ASP A 268 -4.28 -29.80 38.10
C ASP A 268 -3.04 -29.16 38.77
N ASP A 269 -1.87 -29.76 38.59
CA ASP A 269 -0.59 -29.16 39.00
C ASP A 269 -0.06 -28.26 37.88
N TRP A 270 -0.08 -26.94 38.07
CA TRP A 270 0.46 -25.97 37.10
C TRP A 270 1.93 -26.25 36.70
N GLN A 271 2.69 -26.98 37.54
CA GLN A 271 4.05 -27.45 37.27
C GLN A 271 4.09 -28.55 36.20
N THR A 272 3.18 -29.53 36.24
CA THR A 272 3.06 -30.59 35.21
C THR A 272 2.60 -30.00 33.89
N THR A 273 1.74 -28.97 33.93
CA THR A 273 1.35 -28.19 32.75
C THR A 273 2.57 -27.52 32.11
N ILE A 274 3.46 -26.91 32.90
CA ILE A 274 4.71 -26.32 32.39
C ILE A 274 5.63 -27.40 31.80
N ALA A 275 5.81 -28.54 32.47
CA ALA A 275 6.64 -29.63 31.97
C ALA A 275 6.10 -30.21 30.64
N ARG A 276 4.79 -30.46 30.56
CA ARG A 276 4.09 -30.89 29.34
C ARG A 276 4.28 -29.89 28.21
N THR A 277 4.20 -28.59 28.50
CA THR A 277 4.42 -27.55 27.48
C THR A 277 5.84 -27.54 26.96
N ALA A 278 6.85 -27.66 27.83
CA ALA A 278 8.24 -27.72 27.40
C ALA A 278 8.53 -28.96 26.54
N TYR A 279 7.92 -30.10 26.89
CA TYR A 279 7.99 -31.33 26.10
C TYR A 279 7.32 -31.18 24.72
N LEU A 280 6.12 -30.59 24.66
CA LEU A 280 5.44 -30.29 23.39
C LEU A 280 6.25 -29.33 22.51
N LEU A 281 6.92 -28.34 23.10
CA LEU A 281 7.80 -27.42 22.38
C LEU A 281 8.99 -28.18 21.78
N ASP A 282 9.61 -29.10 22.53
CA ASP A 282 10.67 -29.96 22.00
C ASP A 282 10.17 -30.76 20.80
N ILE A 283 9.07 -31.52 20.95
CA ILE A 283 8.50 -32.32 19.85
C ILE A 283 8.21 -31.47 18.62
N SER A 284 7.59 -30.30 18.80
CA SER A 284 7.22 -29.40 17.69
C SER A 284 8.42 -28.82 16.93
N THR A 285 9.60 -28.82 17.55
CA THR A 285 10.84 -28.30 16.96
C THR A 285 11.74 -29.39 16.39
N ARG A 286 11.36 -30.68 16.50
CA ARG A 286 12.07 -31.80 15.86
C ARG A 286 11.88 -31.72 14.34
N ALA A 287 12.98 -31.85 13.60
CA ALA A 287 12.92 -32.00 12.16
C ALA A 287 12.52 -33.45 11.82
N THR A 288 11.70 -33.63 10.78
CA THR A 288 11.11 -34.92 10.44
C THR A 288 12.15 -36.04 10.22
N GLN A 289 11.85 -37.23 10.74
CA GLN A 289 12.46 -38.57 10.54
C GLN A 289 13.93 -38.83 10.92
N GLU A 290 14.86 -37.87 10.86
CA GLU A 290 16.27 -38.17 11.22
C GLU A 290 16.58 -38.07 12.72
N ASP A 291 15.69 -37.44 13.51
CA ASP A 291 15.88 -37.22 14.96
C ASP A 291 15.19 -38.27 15.86
N GLU A 292 14.66 -39.38 15.30
CA GLU A 292 14.01 -40.45 16.10
C GLU A 292 14.96 -41.16 17.07
N GLU A 293 16.28 -41.06 16.89
CA GLU A 293 17.28 -41.74 17.72
C GLU A 293 17.64 -40.98 19.03
N ASP A 294 17.23 -39.72 19.20
CA ASP A 294 17.50 -38.94 20.42
C ASP A 294 16.29 -38.94 21.37
N TYR A 295 16.03 -40.09 22.00
CA TYR A 295 15.02 -40.26 23.04
C TYR A 295 15.41 -39.52 24.32
N THR A 296 15.18 -38.21 24.37
CA THR A 296 15.07 -37.47 25.63
C THR A 296 13.62 -37.53 26.11
N SER A 297 13.23 -38.67 26.70
CA SER A 297 11.92 -38.86 27.31
C SER A 297 11.92 -38.30 28.74
N ILE A 298 11.65 -36.99 28.87
CA ILE A 298 11.28 -36.43 30.17
C ILE A 298 9.81 -36.78 30.39
N ASP A 299 9.53 -37.48 31.49
CA ASP A 299 8.16 -37.76 31.91
C ASP A 299 7.56 -36.48 32.57
N PRO A 300 6.50 -35.88 32.00
CA PRO A 300 5.96 -34.61 32.47
C PRO A 300 5.43 -34.64 33.90
N GLN A 301 5.14 -35.81 34.46
CA GLN A 301 4.66 -35.98 35.84
C GLN A 301 5.80 -36.02 36.88
N SER A 302 7.04 -36.30 36.49
CA SER A 302 8.20 -36.43 37.40
C SER A 302 9.35 -35.46 37.12
N ALA A 303 9.17 -34.54 36.17
CA ALA A 303 10.20 -33.62 35.73
C ALA A 303 10.63 -32.61 36.81
N SER A 304 11.93 -32.34 36.92
CA SER A 304 12.44 -31.25 37.75
C SER A 304 12.49 -29.92 36.98
N SER A 305 12.40 -28.79 37.69
CA SER A 305 12.50 -27.44 37.10
C SER A 305 13.81 -27.22 36.31
N ALA A 306 14.90 -27.87 36.73
CA ALA A 306 16.21 -27.83 36.08
C ALA A 306 16.27 -28.67 34.79
N GLN A 307 15.67 -29.86 34.78
CA GLN A 307 15.57 -30.70 33.57
C GLN A 307 14.75 -30.00 32.48
N VAL A 308 13.65 -29.34 32.87
CA VAL A 308 12.86 -28.51 31.96
C VAL A 308 13.69 -27.33 31.43
N ALA A 309 14.48 -26.69 32.29
CA ALA A 309 15.35 -25.59 31.85
C ALA A 309 16.44 -26.04 30.86
N ASP A 310 17.04 -27.22 31.06
CA ASP A 310 18.02 -27.81 30.13
C ASP A 310 17.38 -28.20 28.80
N LEU A 311 16.17 -28.79 28.82
CA LEU A 311 15.39 -29.07 27.62
C LEU A 311 15.14 -27.78 26.82
N LEU A 312 14.71 -26.70 27.49
CA LEU A 312 14.48 -25.40 26.84
C LEU A 312 15.77 -24.81 26.25
N LEU A 313 16.93 -25.01 26.89
CA LEU A 313 18.22 -24.62 26.35
C LEU A 313 18.56 -25.42 25.08
N LYS A 314 18.36 -26.75 25.10
CA LYS A 314 18.58 -27.62 23.93
C LYS A 314 17.68 -27.22 22.75
N VAL A 315 16.41 -26.92 23.02
CA VAL A 315 15.45 -26.44 22.02
C VAL A 315 15.90 -25.11 21.42
N LEU A 316 16.33 -24.16 22.25
CA LEU A 316 16.71 -22.82 21.81
C LEU A 316 18.03 -22.81 21.01
N ASP A 317 19.01 -23.59 21.44
CA ASP A 317 20.37 -23.55 20.89
C ASP A 317 20.57 -24.47 19.67
N GLN A 318 19.90 -25.62 19.63
CA GLN A 318 20.14 -26.64 18.61
C GLN A 318 18.94 -26.87 17.70
N ARG A 319 17.74 -27.09 18.26
CA ARG A 319 16.57 -27.51 17.47
C ARG A 319 15.99 -26.35 16.65
N LEU A 320 15.71 -25.21 17.28
CA LEU A 320 15.12 -24.04 16.61
C LEU A 320 15.96 -23.52 15.42
N PRO A 321 17.30 -23.29 15.53
CA PRO A 321 18.08 -22.78 14.40
C PRO A 321 18.22 -23.82 13.27
N LYS A 322 18.31 -25.12 13.57
CA LYS A 322 18.33 -26.17 12.53
C LYS A 322 17.03 -26.17 11.74
N GLN A 323 15.90 -26.15 12.45
CA GLN A 323 14.57 -26.08 11.84
C GLN A 323 14.38 -24.80 11.00
N GLU A 324 14.91 -23.65 11.45
CA GLU A 324 14.91 -22.40 10.68
C GLU A 324 15.71 -22.53 9.38
N GLN A 325 16.90 -23.12 9.43
CA GLN A 325 17.74 -23.30 8.26
C GLN A 325 17.12 -24.24 7.23
N GLU A 326 16.56 -25.36 7.65
CA GLU A 326 15.88 -26.31 6.76
C GLU A 326 14.64 -25.72 6.13
N ALA A 327 13.79 -25.06 6.93
CA ALA A 327 12.60 -24.39 6.42
C ALA A 327 12.97 -23.27 5.43
N ASN A 328 14.04 -22.51 5.69
CA ASN A 328 14.53 -21.49 4.76
C ASN A 328 15.07 -22.09 3.46
N LYS A 329 15.81 -23.21 3.53
CA LYS A 329 16.28 -23.95 2.34
C LYS A 329 15.09 -24.42 1.50
N LEU A 330 14.11 -25.08 2.11
CA LEU A 330 12.90 -25.55 1.43
C LEU A 330 12.09 -24.38 0.85
N SER A 331 11.87 -23.32 1.62
CA SER A 331 11.17 -22.13 1.15
C SER A 331 11.91 -21.43 0.01
N SER A 332 13.25 -21.45 -0.02
CA SER A 332 14.03 -20.85 -1.10
C SER A 332 14.01 -21.71 -2.38
N SER A 333 13.91 -23.04 -2.23
CA SER A 333 13.89 -23.98 -3.35
C SER A 333 12.54 -24.02 -4.06
N TYR A 334 11.43 -24.00 -3.30
CA TYR A 334 10.07 -24.10 -3.83
C TYR A 334 9.37 -22.73 -3.95
N GLY A 335 9.90 -21.70 -3.29
CA GLY A 335 9.37 -20.35 -3.27
C GLY A 335 9.51 -19.59 -4.59
N LYS A 336 9.13 -18.31 -4.56
CA LYS A 336 9.23 -17.42 -5.71
C LYS A 336 10.69 -17.32 -6.21
N PRO A 337 10.92 -17.31 -7.55
CA PRO A 337 12.26 -17.18 -8.11
C PRO A 337 12.90 -15.86 -7.67
N SER A 338 14.24 -15.86 -7.55
CA SER A 338 14.99 -14.69 -7.08
C SER A 338 14.77 -13.47 -7.99
N ARG A 339 14.95 -12.26 -7.44
CA ARG A 339 14.77 -11.01 -8.20
C ARG A 339 15.65 -10.96 -9.45
N LEU A 340 16.86 -11.52 -9.38
CA LEU A 340 17.76 -11.60 -10.53
C LEU A 340 17.15 -12.44 -11.66
N VAL A 341 16.52 -13.57 -11.34
CA VAL A 341 15.84 -14.42 -12.33
C VAL A 341 14.60 -13.73 -12.92
N ARG A 342 13.90 -12.91 -12.14
CA ARG A 342 12.70 -12.19 -12.64
C ARG A 342 13.06 -10.98 -13.51
N TYR A 343 14.12 -10.26 -13.16
CA TYR A 343 14.45 -8.97 -13.76
C TYR A 343 15.65 -9.02 -14.73
N TRP A 344 16.24 -10.19 -15.03
CA TRP A 344 17.32 -10.24 -16.02
C TRP A 344 16.85 -9.85 -17.42
N ILE A 345 15.61 -10.13 -17.82
CA ILE A 345 15.10 -9.73 -19.15
C ILE A 345 15.03 -8.19 -19.24
N PRO A 346 14.31 -7.47 -18.35
CA PRO A 346 14.39 -6.02 -18.31
C PRO A 346 15.82 -5.49 -18.10
N GLY A 347 16.66 -6.18 -17.32
CA GLY A 347 18.04 -5.80 -17.08
C GLY A 347 18.91 -5.86 -18.33
N VAL A 348 18.79 -6.94 -19.12
CA VAL A 348 19.49 -7.11 -20.41
C VAL A 348 18.92 -6.12 -21.43
N VAL A 349 17.60 -5.96 -21.50
CA VAL A 349 16.98 -4.94 -22.35
C VAL A 349 17.46 -3.54 -21.97
N LEU A 350 17.53 -3.21 -20.68
CA LEU A 350 18.03 -1.92 -20.17
C LEU A 350 19.54 -1.77 -20.38
N LEU A 351 20.34 -2.83 -20.35
CA LEU A 351 21.77 -2.76 -20.65
C LEU A 351 22.02 -2.58 -22.16
N LEU A 352 21.33 -3.34 -23.00
CA LEU A 352 21.44 -3.25 -24.46
C LEU A 352 20.86 -1.92 -24.97
N SER A 353 19.64 -1.58 -24.55
CA SER A 353 19.03 -0.28 -24.83
C SER A 353 19.76 0.84 -24.12
N GLY A 354 20.34 0.62 -22.94
CA GLY A 354 21.11 1.63 -22.23
C GLY A 354 22.35 2.01 -23.02
N SER A 355 23.06 1.04 -23.62
CA SER A 355 24.18 1.32 -24.52
C SER A 355 23.75 2.11 -25.76
N THR A 356 22.62 1.76 -26.40
CA THR A 356 22.13 2.49 -27.58
C THR A 356 21.52 3.84 -27.25
N LEU A 357 20.74 3.95 -26.18
CA LEU A 357 20.18 5.18 -25.63
C LEU A 357 21.29 6.12 -25.20
N LEU A 358 22.32 5.64 -24.49
CA LEU A 358 23.46 6.45 -24.09
C LEU A 358 24.26 6.90 -25.30
N ARG A 359 24.41 6.04 -26.33
CA ARG A 359 25.00 6.44 -27.61
C ARG A 359 24.17 7.51 -28.32
N ILE A 360 22.85 7.36 -28.38
CA ILE A 360 21.91 8.35 -28.95
C ILE A 360 21.96 9.66 -28.15
N PHE A 361 21.92 9.59 -26.83
CA PHE A 361 21.94 10.75 -25.94
C PHE A 361 23.25 11.51 -26.04
N VAL A 362 24.37 10.81 -26.20
CA VAL A 362 25.70 11.40 -26.41
C VAL A 362 25.83 11.99 -27.83
N ASN A 363 25.34 11.30 -28.86
CA ASN A 363 25.40 11.81 -30.24
C ASN A 363 24.44 12.97 -30.50
N ARG A 364 23.30 13.02 -29.80
CA ARG A 364 22.24 14.03 -29.96
C ARG A 364 22.22 15.06 -28.83
N ARG A 365 23.34 15.25 -28.10
CA ARG A 365 23.41 16.28 -27.04
C ARG A 365 23.04 17.67 -27.54
N ALA A 366 23.45 18.02 -28.77
CA ALA A 366 23.10 19.28 -29.40
C ALA A 366 21.58 19.40 -29.64
N GLU A 367 20.94 18.35 -30.19
CA GLU A 367 19.49 18.31 -30.41
C GLU A 367 18.71 18.37 -29.09
N ILE A 368 19.18 17.69 -28.03
CA ILE A 368 18.54 17.71 -26.72
C ILE A 368 18.66 19.11 -26.08
N LEU A 369 19.82 19.74 -26.20
CA LEU A 369 20.01 21.11 -25.71
C LEU A 369 19.12 22.10 -26.46
N GLN A 370 18.99 21.91 -27.77
CA GLN A 370 18.08 22.68 -28.60
C GLN A 370 16.61 22.44 -28.20
N TRP A 371 16.18 21.19 -28.00
CA TRP A 371 14.84 20.86 -27.51
C TRP A 371 14.56 21.48 -26.14
N PHE A 372 15.52 21.48 -25.22
CA PHE A 372 15.35 22.15 -23.92
C PHE A 372 15.22 23.67 -24.08
N ARG A 373 16.00 24.26 -24.98
CA ARG A 373 15.94 25.69 -25.27
C ARG A 373 14.62 26.07 -25.94
N GLU A 374 14.18 25.29 -26.91
CA GLU A 374 12.91 25.44 -27.62
C GLU A 374 11.71 25.18 -26.69
N LEU A 375 11.75 24.19 -25.82
CA LEU A 375 10.74 23.96 -24.79
C LEU A 375 10.69 25.12 -23.80
N GLY A 376 11.85 25.61 -23.35
CA GLY A 376 11.93 26.77 -22.46
C GLY A 376 11.33 28.01 -23.12
N GLN A 377 11.69 28.27 -24.37
CA GLN A 377 11.17 29.39 -25.15
C GLN A 377 9.66 29.25 -25.41
N THR A 378 9.18 28.07 -25.80
CA THR A 378 7.75 27.79 -25.99
C THR A 378 6.96 27.94 -24.69
N THR A 379 7.55 27.58 -23.55
CA THR A 379 6.90 27.75 -22.23
C THR A 379 6.81 29.24 -21.86
N ILE A 380 7.87 30.01 -22.13
CA ILE A 380 7.89 31.46 -21.93
C ILE A 380 6.87 32.14 -22.85
N ASP A 381 6.84 31.78 -24.13
CA ASP A 381 5.91 32.32 -25.12
C ASP A 381 4.46 31.96 -24.80
N PHE A 382 4.21 30.74 -24.33
CA PHE A 382 2.89 30.32 -23.85
C PHE A 382 2.47 31.14 -22.63
N TRP A 383 3.34 31.27 -21.62
CA TRP A 383 3.03 32.02 -20.40
C TRP A 383 2.80 33.52 -20.67
N THR A 384 3.64 34.11 -21.51
CA THR A 384 3.54 35.54 -21.85
C THR A 384 2.28 35.84 -22.66
N ASN A 385 2.01 35.09 -23.73
CA ASN A 385 0.89 35.36 -24.63
C ASN A 385 -0.47 34.91 -24.08
N TRP A 386 -0.53 33.83 -23.31
CA TRP A 386 -1.80 33.24 -22.86
C TRP A 386 -2.15 33.51 -21.39
N VAL A 387 -1.18 33.92 -20.57
CA VAL A 387 -1.43 34.24 -19.15
C VAL A 387 -1.14 35.70 -18.85
N VAL A 388 0.07 36.18 -19.16
CA VAL A 388 0.50 37.54 -18.76
C VAL A 388 -0.20 38.63 -19.57
N GLU A 389 -0.17 38.56 -20.90
CA GLU A 389 -0.80 39.58 -21.76
C GLU A 389 -2.32 39.69 -21.52
N PRO A 390 -3.08 38.59 -21.48
CA PRO A 390 -4.52 38.65 -21.23
C PRO A 390 -4.84 39.18 -19.83
N VAL A 391 -4.09 38.78 -18.79
CA VAL A 391 -4.28 39.31 -17.43
C VAL A 391 -3.91 40.79 -17.35
N LYS A 392 -2.85 41.22 -18.05
CA LYS A 392 -2.46 42.63 -18.14
C LYS A 392 -3.52 43.46 -18.87
N LYS A 393 -4.12 42.93 -19.94
CA LYS A 393 -5.25 43.56 -20.64
C LYS A 393 -6.49 43.63 -19.74
N LEU A 394 -6.85 42.55 -19.05
CA LEU A 394 -7.98 42.51 -18.12
C LEU A 394 -7.82 43.50 -16.96
N ILE A 395 -6.63 43.55 -16.33
CA ILE A 395 -6.29 44.54 -15.30
C ILE A 395 -6.30 45.94 -15.89
N GLY A 396 -5.84 46.11 -17.13
CA GLY A 396 -5.98 47.36 -17.88
C GLY A 396 -7.44 47.79 -17.99
N THR A 397 -8.33 46.93 -18.46
CA THR A 397 -9.77 47.22 -18.63
C THR A 397 -10.45 47.55 -17.29
N ILE A 398 -10.10 46.84 -16.20
CA ILE A 398 -10.66 47.08 -14.85
C ILE A 398 -10.10 48.36 -14.21
N ARG A 399 -8.83 48.72 -14.51
CA ARG A 399 -8.13 49.85 -13.89
C ARG A 399 -8.18 51.14 -14.72
N HIS A 400 -8.71 51.12 -15.94
CA HIS A 400 -8.88 52.37 -16.71
C HIS A 400 -10.02 53.21 -16.12
N GLU A 401 -9.63 54.25 -15.39
CA GLU A 401 -10.48 55.40 -15.05
C GLU A 401 -11.11 55.98 -16.33
N GLU A 402 -12.28 56.59 -16.13
CA GLU A 402 -13.24 57.15 -17.09
C GLU A 402 -12.71 58.22 -18.07
N GLN A 403 -11.40 58.40 -18.19
CA GLN A 403 -10.75 59.42 -19.01
C GLN A 403 -10.08 58.88 -20.29
N SER A 404 -10.71 57.90 -20.96
CA SER A 404 -10.26 57.53 -22.30
C SER A 404 -10.54 58.67 -23.29
N GLU A 405 -9.46 59.30 -23.76
CA GLU A 405 -9.35 60.43 -24.69
C GLU A 405 -10.35 60.40 -25.87
N ILE A 406 -10.71 59.20 -26.36
CA ILE A 406 -11.64 58.98 -27.48
C ILE A 406 -13.11 59.16 -27.07
N ALA A 407 -13.48 58.75 -25.86
CA ALA A 407 -14.80 59.00 -25.28
C ALA A 407 -14.95 60.45 -24.80
N ILE A 408 -13.85 61.13 -24.47
CA ILE A 408 -13.85 62.55 -24.14
C ILE A 408 -14.06 63.40 -25.40
N GLN A 409 -13.38 63.09 -26.51
CA GLN A 409 -13.60 63.79 -27.78
C GLN A 409 -15.05 63.68 -28.27
N SER A 410 -15.67 62.50 -28.19
CA SER A 410 -17.08 62.32 -28.59
C SER A 410 -18.05 62.97 -27.62
N ARG A 411 -17.74 63.05 -26.31
CA ARG A 411 -18.58 63.76 -25.34
C ARG A 411 -18.46 65.28 -25.45
N ASP A 412 -17.27 65.80 -25.74
CA ASP A 412 -17.02 67.22 -25.94
C ASP A 412 -17.57 67.68 -27.30
N SER A 413 -17.44 66.87 -28.37
CA SER A 413 -18.10 67.14 -29.65
C SER A 413 -19.62 67.12 -29.50
N LEU A 414 -20.17 66.10 -28.82
CA LEU A 414 -21.60 65.99 -28.56
C LEU A 414 -22.12 67.15 -27.72
N ARG A 415 -21.34 67.62 -26.74
CA ARG A 415 -21.70 68.77 -25.91
C ARG A 415 -21.70 70.05 -26.73
N ALA A 416 -20.67 70.28 -27.55
CA ALA A 416 -20.59 71.43 -28.44
C ALA A 416 -21.72 71.45 -29.47
N ASP A 417 -22.06 70.29 -30.04
CA ASP A 417 -23.14 70.15 -31.01
C ASP A 417 -24.52 70.31 -30.37
N ARG A 418 -24.73 69.80 -29.14
CA ARG A 418 -25.96 70.05 -28.36
C ARG A 418 -26.13 71.53 -28.03
N GLU A 419 -25.05 72.21 -27.64
CA GLU A 419 -25.08 73.64 -27.35
C GLU A 419 -25.32 74.47 -28.62
N SER A 420 -24.75 74.07 -29.76
CA SER A 420 -25.04 74.66 -31.07
C SER A 420 -26.51 74.51 -31.44
N LEU A 421 -27.07 73.30 -31.29
CA LEU A 421 -28.48 73.03 -31.52
C LEU A 421 -29.38 73.87 -30.59
N GLU A 422 -29.04 73.96 -29.31
CA GLU A 422 -29.75 74.77 -28.32
C GLU A 422 -29.81 76.24 -28.74
N ARG A 423 -28.68 76.83 -29.14
CA ARG A 423 -28.62 78.22 -29.62
C ARG A 423 -29.48 78.41 -30.86
N MET A 424 -29.36 77.55 -31.87
CA MET A 424 -30.12 77.71 -33.11
C MET A 424 -31.63 77.57 -32.93
N VAL A 425 -32.08 76.65 -32.07
CA VAL A 425 -33.51 76.41 -31.82
C VAL A 425 -34.11 77.54 -30.98
N VAL A 426 -33.38 78.01 -29.96
CA VAL A 426 -33.81 79.16 -29.16
C VAL A 426 -33.85 80.42 -30.01
N ASP A 427 -32.82 80.67 -30.83
CA ASP A 427 -32.79 81.81 -31.76
C ASP A 427 -33.93 81.75 -32.79
N PHE A 428 -34.26 80.55 -33.27
CA PHE A 428 -35.39 80.35 -34.18
C PHE A 428 -36.73 80.62 -33.51
N ALA A 429 -36.94 80.09 -32.30
CA ALA A 429 -38.17 80.28 -31.53
C ALA A 429 -38.39 81.75 -31.17
N VAL A 430 -37.33 82.48 -30.78
CA VAL A 430 -37.41 83.91 -30.43
C VAL A 430 -37.78 84.79 -31.63
N GLN A 431 -37.28 84.46 -32.82
CA GLN A 431 -37.55 85.23 -34.03
C GLN A 431 -38.95 84.95 -34.61
N HIS A 432 -39.56 83.82 -34.27
CA HIS A 432 -40.87 83.41 -34.75
C HIS A 432 -41.84 83.09 -33.60
N PRO A 433 -42.35 84.11 -32.88
CA PRO A 433 -43.33 83.90 -31.82
C PRO A 433 -44.69 83.47 -32.39
N GLU A 434 -45.24 82.34 -31.94
CA GLU A 434 -46.55 81.79 -32.39
C GLU A 434 -47.77 82.66 -32.02
N GLY A 435 -47.59 83.91 -31.59
CA GLY A 435 -48.66 84.82 -31.18
C GLY A 435 -48.38 86.32 -31.34
N GLY A 436 -47.35 86.71 -32.10
CA GLY A 436 -47.08 88.13 -32.42
C GLY A 436 -46.63 89.03 -31.26
N GLN A 437 -46.26 88.45 -30.10
CA GLN A 437 -45.63 89.16 -28.97
C GLN A 437 -44.20 88.67 -28.77
N ASN A 438 -43.28 89.59 -28.46
CA ASN A 438 -41.90 89.26 -28.15
C ASN A 438 -41.81 88.55 -26.79
N PHE A 439 -41.10 87.43 -26.72
CA PHE A 439 -40.96 86.65 -25.49
C PHE A 439 -40.22 87.43 -24.38
N THR A 440 -40.66 87.27 -23.13
CA THR A 440 -39.95 87.80 -21.95
C THR A 440 -38.77 86.87 -21.62
N GLU A 441 -37.69 87.39 -21.02
CA GLU A 441 -36.46 86.64 -20.72
C GLU A 441 -36.70 85.34 -19.93
N ALA A 442 -37.72 85.29 -19.07
CA ALA A 442 -38.15 84.09 -18.36
C ALA A 442 -38.73 82.99 -19.26
N GLN A 443 -39.43 83.35 -20.35
CA GLN A 443 -40.00 82.40 -21.31
C GLN A 443 -38.93 81.84 -22.26
N VAL A 444 -37.91 82.64 -22.58
CA VAL A 444 -36.74 82.17 -23.34
C VAL A 444 -35.94 81.13 -22.54
N ALA A 445 -35.82 81.30 -21.22
CA ALA A 445 -35.21 80.31 -20.35
C ALA A 445 -36.04 79.00 -20.26
N GLU A 446 -37.37 79.09 -20.28
CA GLU A 446 -38.25 77.92 -20.34
C GLU A 446 -38.12 77.17 -21.67
N ILE A 447 -38.09 77.88 -22.80
CA ILE A 447 -37.85 77.28 -24.12
C ILE A 447 -36.48 76.61 -24.16
N ARG A 448 -35.45 77.26 -23.63
CA ARG A 448 -34.11 76.68 -23.50
C ARG A 448 -34.10 75.37 -22.70
N ALA A 449 -34.83 75.33 -21.58
CA ALA A 449 -34.97 74.11 -20.78
C ALA A 449 -35.68 72.99 -21.56
N LYS A 450 -36.77 73.30 -22.27
CA LYS A 450 -37.49 72.33 -23.11
C LYS A 450 -36.65 71.82 -24.29
N VAL A 451 -35.85 72.69 -24.92
CA VAL A 451 -34.92 72.31 -25.99
C VAL A 451 -33.79 71.41 -25.47
N LYS A 452 -33.31 71.65 -24.25
CA LYS A 452 -32.33 70.78 -23.58
C LYS A 452 -32.89 69.39 -23.28
N GLU A 453 -34.20 69.28 -23.06
CA GLU A 453 -34.94 68.03 -22.95
C GLU A 453 -35.25 67.38 -24.32
N GLY A 454 -34.92 68.07 -25.43
CA GLY A 454 -35.07 67.57 -26.80
C GLY A 454 -36.38 67.95 -27.49
N ASP A 455 -37.17 68.85 -26.90
CA ASP A 455 -38.42 69.34 -27.49
C ASP A 455 -38.13 70.34 -28.62
N LEU A 456 -38.25 69.87 -29.87
CA LEU A 456 -38.07 70.66 -31.09
C LEU A 456 -39.41 71.07 -31.72
N THR A 457 -40.52 70.94 -30.99
CA THR A 457 -41.87 71.20 -31.51
C THR A 457 -42.03 72.54 -32.25
N PRO A 458 -41.45 73.67 -31.80
CA PRO A 458 -41.56 74.95 -32.52
C PRO A 458 -40.92 74.92 -33.91
N VAL A 459 -39.75 74.28 -34.04
CA VAL A 459 -39.03 74.15 -35.31
C VAL A 459 -39.72 73.13 -36.22
N LEU A 460 -40.23 72.03 -35.66
CA LEU A 460 -40.91 70.98 -36.42
C LEU A 460 -42.23 71.48 -37.03
N LYS A 461 -43.04 72.22 -36.27
CA LYS A 461 -44.27 72.84 -36.80
C LYS A 461 -43.98 73.84 -37.91
N ALA A 462 -42.94 74.66 -37.74
CA ALA A 462 -42.53 75.63 -38.76
C ALA A 462 -42.03 74.91 -40.02
N TYR A 463 -41.18 73.89 -39.85
CA TYR A 463 -40.73 73.03 -40.94
C TYR A 463 -41.88 72.38 -41.71
N GLU A 464 -42.85 71.77 -41.02
CA GLU A 464 -44.01 71.12 -41.63
C GLU A 464 -44.86 72.10 -42.45
N ARG A 465 -45.07 73.31 -41.91
CA ARG A 465 -45.81 74.37 -42.61
C ARG A 465 -45.05 74.88 -43.83
N GLU A 466 -43.75 75.08 -43.70
CA GLU A 466 -42.92 75.64 -44.76
C GLU A 466 -42.64 74.64 -45.88
N MET A 467 -42.59 73.35 -45.56
CA MET A 467 -42.45 72.26 -46.53
C MET A 467 -43.62 72.16 -47.52
N GLN A 468 -44.81 72.64 -47.16
CA GLN A 468 -45.99 72.54 -48.02
C GLN A 468 -45.83 73.33 -49.34
N SER A 469 -44.99 74.37 -49.36
CA SER A 469 -44.64 75.11 -50.58
C SER A 469 -43.13 75.38 -50.65
N PRO A 470 -42.32 74.39 -51.06
CA PRO A 470 -40.89 74.35 -50.78
C PRO A 470 -40.09 75.42 -51.53
N ILE A 471 -40.40 75.69 -52.80
CA ILE A 471 -39.62 76.65 -53.62
C ILE A 471 -39.86 78.09 -53.15
N LYS A 472 -41.11 78.42 -52.78
CA LYS A 472 -41.47 79.76 -52.31
C LYS A 472 -40.89 80.03 -50.93
N ASN A 473 -40.98 79.07 -50.02
CA ASN A 473 -40.55 79.23 -48.63
C ASN A 473 -39.04 79.03 -48.44
N ALA A 474 -38.33 78.44 -49.40
CA ALA A 474 -36.87 78.44 -49.39
C ALA A 474 -36.27 79.80 -49.75
N ILE A 475 -36.96 80.59 -50.59
CA ILE A 475 -36.48 81.90 -51.05
C ILE A 475 -37.01 83.03 -50.17
N MET A 476 -38.26 82.93 -49.71
CA MET A 476 -38.97 83.99 -48.98
C MET A 476 -39.26 83.65 -47.51
N GLY A 477 -39.03 82.41 -47.07
CA GLY A 477 -39.32 81.93 -45.71
C GLY A 477 -38.10 81.26 -45.07
N ASP A 478 -38.31 80.55 -43.95
CA ASP A 478 -37.24 80.00 -43.12
C ASP A 478 -36.96 78.51 -43.36
N LEU A 479 -37.44 77.95 -44.47
CA LEU A 479 -37.38 76.51 -44.75
C LEU A 479 -35.94 75.98 -44.74
N ILE A 480 -34.99 76.78 -45.26
CA ILE A 480 -33.57 76.41 -45.26
C ILE A 480 -33.03 76.36 -43.82
N ARG A 481 -33.45 77.28 -42.95
CA ARG A 481 -33.00 77.34 -41.57
C ARG A 481 -33.59 76.20 -40.73
N THR A 482 -34.87 75.87 -40.93
CA THR A 482 -35.50 74.73 -40.25
C THR A 482 -34.88 73.40 -40.69
N LEU A 483 -34.52 73.26 -41.98
CA LEU A 483 -33.74 72.13 -42.49
C LEU A 483 -32.33 72.05 -41.88
N LEU A 484 -31.61 73.17 -41.78
CA LEU A 484 -30.27 73.19 -41.17
C LEU A 484 -30.30 72.80 -39.69
N ILE A 485 -31.34 73.21 -38.95
CA ILE A 485 -31.56 72.79 -37.56
C ILE A 485 -31.78 71.27 -37.49
N GLN A 486 -32.56 70.69 -38.40
CA GLN A 486 -32.77 69.24 -38.45
C GLN A 486 -31.50 68.47 -38.79
N VAL A 487 -30.66 68.97 -39.71
CA VAL A 487 -29.37 68.34 -40.02
C VAL A 487 -28.46 68.34 -38.79
N GLN A 488 -28.40 69.43 -38.01
CA GLN A 488 -27.64 69.44 -36.75
C GLN A 488 -28.24 68.49 -35.71
N LYS A 489 -29.58 68.37 -35.63
CA LYS A 489 -30.22 67.38 -34.76
C LYS A 489 -29.83 65.95 -35.15
N THR A 490 -29.86 65.62 -36.44
CA THR A 490 -29.42 64.31 -36.93
C THR A 490 -27.94 64.06 -36.61
N LYS A 491 -27.06 65.07 -36.73
CA LYS A 491 -25.65 64.97 -36.32
C LYS A 491 -25.53 64.61 -34.84
N VAL A 492 -26.24 65.35 -33.96
CA VAL A 492 -26.27 65.07 -32.52
C VAL A 492 -26.79 63.65 -32.25
N ASP A 493 -27.89 63.22 -32.87
CA ASP A 493 -28.48 61.91 -32.61
C ASP A 493 -27.58 60.76 -33.09
N VAL A 494 -26.87 60.95 -34.21
CA VAL A 494 -25.85 60.02 -34.69
C VAL A 494 -24.66 59.96 -33.73
N GLU A 495 -24.17 61.10 -33.23
CA GLU A 495 -23.08 61.14 -32.24
C GLU A 495 -23.49 60.47 -30.91
N VAL A 496 -24.74 60.65 -30.45
CA VAL A 496 -25.29 59.93 -29.29
C VAL A 496 -25.35 58.42 -29.54
N ALA A 497 -25.83 57.99 -30.71
CA ALA A 497 -25.92 56.58 -31.05
C ALA A 497 -24.53 55.93 -31.14
N ILE A 498 -23.56 56.63 -31.73
CA ILE A 498 -22.16 56.18 -31.80
C ILE A 498 -21.55 56.08 -30.39
N GLY A 499 -21.81 57.06 -29.52
CA GLY A 499 -21.40 56.99 -28.12
C GLY A 499 -22.05 55.82 -27.35
N GLY A 500 -23.31 55.50 -27.68
CA GLY A 500 -24.00 54.30 -27.17
C GLY A 500 -23.32 53.00 -27.61
N ILE A 501 -22.90 52.88 -28.87
CA ILE A 501 -22.18 51.71 -29.37
C ILE A 501 -20.84 51.53 -28.66
N ASP A 502 -20.08 52.62 -28.46
CA ASP A 502 -18.81 52.57 -27.72
C ASP A 502 -19.02 52.07 -26.29
N SER A 503 -20.08 52.54 -25.62
CA SER A 503 -20.43 52.07 -24.27
C SER A 503 -20.78 50.57 -24.21
N ILE A 504 -21.41 50.03 -25.26
CA ILE A 504 -21.76 48.60 -25.33
C ILE A 504 -20.51 47.76 -25.58
N LEU A 505 -19.65 48.14 -26.53
CA LEU A 505 -18.40 47.45 -26.80
C LEU A 505 -17.50 47.44 -25.55
N LYS A 506 -17.46 48.55 -24.82
CA LYS A 506 -16.72 48.66 -23.56
C LYS A 506 -17.32 47.78 -22.46
N SER A 507 -18.65 47.70 -22.37
CA SER A 507 -19.32 46.81 -21.39
C SER A 507 -19.05 45.32 -21.64
N GLN A 508 -18.69 44.93 -22.87
CA GLN A 508 -18.39 43.55 -23.26
C GLN A 508 -16.89 43.23 -23.32
N GLU A 509 -16.02 44.24 -23.24
CA GLU A 509 -14.56 44.08 -23.29
C GLU A 509 -14.07 43.10 -22.21
N LEU A 510 -14.64 43.16 -21.02
CA LEU A 510 -14.31 42.28 -19.90
C LEU A 510 -14.75 40.83 -20.14
N LEU A 511 -15.87 40.61 -20.84
CA LEU A 511 -16.33 39.28 -21.23
C LEU A 511 -15.44 38.69 -22.33
N PHE A 512 -15.04 39.48 -23.32
CA PHE A 512 -14.04 39.08 -24.32
C PHE A 512 -12.67 38.82 -23.69
N GLY A 513 -12.29 39.57 -22.66
CA GLY A 513 -11.07 39.34 -21.87
C GLY A 513 -11.06 37.98 -21.16
N PHE A 514 -12.16 37.60 -20.51
CA PHE A 514 -12.28 36.29 -19.88
C PHE A 514 -12.30 35.13 -20.88
N VAL A 515 -12.98 35.29 -22.01
CA VAL A 515 -12.98 34.29 -23.09
C VAL A 515 -11.58 34.09 -23.67
N GLY A 516 -10.76 35.15 -23.73
CA GLY A 516 -9.35 35.05 -24.15
C GLY A 516 -8.45 34.29 -23.16
N ILE A 517 -8.76 34.28 -21.87
CA ILE A 517 -7.99 33.58 -20.82
C ILE A 517 -8.35 32.09 -20.74
N ALA A 518 -9.59 31.72 -21.09
CA ALA A 518 -10.11 30.36 -20.92
C ALA A 518 -9.24 29.25 -21.56
N PRO A 519 -8.72 29.39 -22.80
CA PRO A 519 -7.90 28.34 -23.40
C PRO A 519 -6.58 28.11 -22.64
N GLY A 520 -5.95 29.17 -22.12
CA GLY A 520 -4.71 29.08 -21.35
C GLY A 520 -4.91 28.31 -20.04
N VAL A 521 -5.97 28.63 -19.30
CA VAL A 521 -6.32 27.96 -18.04
C VAL A 521 -6.64 26.48 -18.26
N LEU A 522 -7.39 26.16 -19.32
CA LEU A 522 -7.77 24.78 -19.65
C LEU A 522 -6.53 23.94 -20.01
N ILE A 523 -5.63 24.47 -20.83
CA ILE A 523 -4.38 23.79 -21.20
C ILE A 523 -3.47 23.60 -19.97
N SER A 524 -3.31 24.61 -19.11
CA SER A 524 -2.53 24.48 -17.88
C SER A 524 -3.11 23.46 -16.90
N TYR A 525 -4.44 23.42 -16.74
CA TYR A 525 -5.12 22.42 -15.91
C TYR A 525 -4.96 21.01 -16.48
N ALA A 526 -5.12 20.83 -17.80
CA ALA A 526 -4.92 19.55 -18.47
C ALA A 526 -3.48 19.04 -18.32
N LEU A 527 -2.48 19.91 -18.48
CA LEU A 527 -1.06 19.57 -18.25
C LEU A 527 -0.80 19.19 -16.80
N PHE A 528 -1.32 19.96 -15.83
CA PHE A 528 -1.16 19.66 -14.42
C PHE A 528 -1.79 18.30 -14.05
N GLN A 529 -2.99 18.01 -14.55
CA GLN A 529 -3.65 16.74 -14.31
C GLN A 529 -2.94 15.57 -15.01
N TRP A 530 -2.39 15.79 -16.20
CA TRP A 530 -1.57 14.80 -16.90
C TRP A 530 -0.29 14.47 -16.13
N PHE A 531 0.43 15.47 -15.60
CA PHE A 531 1.60 15.27 -14.75
C PHE A 531 1.24 14.58 -13.42
N ALA A 532 0.20 15.05 -12.74
CA ALA A 532 -0.25 14.45 -11.48
C ALA A 532 -0.69 12.99 -11.64
N SER A 533 -1.37 12.65 -12.75
CA SER A 533 -1.83 11.28 -13.04
C SER A 533 -0.69 10.34 -13.47
N THR A 534 0.26 10.79 -14.30
CA THR A 534 1.41 9.98 -14.72
C THR A 534 2.36 9.67 -13.57
N PHE A 535 2.60 10.62 -12.65
CA PHE A 535 3.41 10.38 -11.46
C PHE A 535 2.63 9.68 -10.32
N GLY A 536 1.32 9.91 -10.23
CA GLY A 536 0.45 9.35 -9.18
C GLY A 536 -0.07 7.94 -9.46
N GLY A 537 -0.18 7.50 -10.71
CA GLY A 537 -0.85 6.25 -11.11
C GLY A 537 -0.24 4.97 -10.50
N ARG A 538 1.05 4.99 -10.16
CA ARG A 538 1.71 3.84 -9.51
C ARG A 538 1.30 3.66 -8.05
N ARG A 539 0.96 4.73 -7.34
CA ARG A 539 0.50 4.65 -5.94
C ARG A 539 -0.90 4.06 -5.86
N GLY A 540 -1.79 4.41 -6.78
CA GLY A 540 -3.14 3.85 -6.87
C GLY A 540 -3.16 2.34 -7.18
N LEU A 541 -2.33 1.89 -8.12
CA LEU A 541 -2.19 0.46 -8.45
C LEU A 541 -1.67 -0.38 -7.28
N GLN A 542 -0.65 0.13 -6.56
CA GLN A 542 -0.13 -0.56 -5.37
C GLN A 542 -1.15 -0.61 -4.24
N GLN A 543 -1.94 0.45 -4.06
CA GLN A 543 -3.00 0.47 -3.05
C GLN A 543 -4.13 -0.49 -3.41
N GLY A 544 -4.51 -0.59 -4.69
CA GLY A 544 -5.47 -1.60 -5.18
C GLY A 544 -4.98 -3.03 -4.98
N GLN A 545 -3.69 -3.29 -5.19
CA GLN A 545 -3.08 -4.60 -4.89
C GLN A 545 -3.17 -4.95 -3.40
N ARG A 546 -2.82 -4.01 -2.51
CA ARG A 546 -2.90 -4.21 -1.04
C ARG A 546 -4.33 -4.47 -0.57
N LYS A 547 -5.30 -3.75 -1.12
CA LYS A 547 -6.73 -4.00 -0.87
C LYS A 547 -7.14 -5.40 -1.34
N GLY A 548 -6.75 -5.78 -2.55
CA GLY A 548 -7.00 -7.11 -3.10
C GLY A 548 -6.39 -8.25 -2.28
N GLU A 549 -5.17 -8.06 -1.76
CA GLU A 549 -4.53 -9.00 -0.82
C GLU A 549 -5.37 -9.19 0.46
N ALA A 550 -5.84 -8.10 1.07
CA ALA A 550 -6.67 -8.16 2.27
C ALA A 550 -8.01 -8.88 2.03
N ILE A 551 -8.68 -8.60 0.90
CA ILE A 551 -9.93 -9.30 0.52
C ILE A 551 -9.67 -10.80 0.30
N ARG A 552 -8.54 -11.18 -0.33
CA ARG A 552 -8.19 -12.59 -0.51
C ARG A 552 -8.00 -13.30 0.81
N LEU A 553 -7.39 -12.65 1.81
CA LEU A 553 -7.23 -13.18 3.16
C LEU A 553 -8.58 -13.39 3.85
N ILE A 554 -9.50 -12.41 3.78
CA ILE A 554 -10.86 -12.53 4.32
C ILE A 554 -11.61 -13.71 3.68
N ARG A 555 -11.55 -13.84 2.35
CA ARG A 555 -12.15 -14.96 1.63
C ARG A 555 -11.51 -16.31 1.98
N ASN A 556 -10.20 -16.34 2.22
CA ASN A 556 -9.54 -17.57 2.66
C ASN A 556 -10.01 -17.97 4.06
N ILE A 557 -10.16 -17.00 4.99
CA ILE A 557 -10.70 -17.22 6.33
C ILE A 557 -12.14 -17.75 6.25
N ASP A 558 -13.00 -17.11 5.43
CA ASP A 558 -14.37 -17.54 5.19
C ASP A 558 -14.42 -18.98 4.67
N ARG A 559 -13.57 -19.29 3.69
CA ARG A 559 -13.45 -20.64 3.15
C ARG A 559 -12.97 -21.62 4.20
N THR A 560 -11.96 -21.29 5.02
CA THR A 560 -11.50 -22.20 6.08
C THR A 560 -12.59 -22.45 7.12
N LEU A 561 -13.33 -21.42 7.55
CA LEU A 561 -14.42 -21.58 8.51
C LEU A 561 -15.59 -22.40 7.94
N THR A 562 -15.91 -22.23 6.66
CA THR A 562 -17.03 -22.90 6.00
C THR A 562 -16.67 -24.32 5.52
N SER A 563 -15.41 -24.58 5.17
CA SER A 563 -14.95 -25.88 4.68
C SER A 563 -14.42 -26.81 5.76
N THR A 564 -14.39 -26.37 7.02
CA THR A 564 -13.92 -27.21 8.13
C THR A 564 -14.96 -28.29 8.39
N GLU A 565 -14.59 -29.54 8.16
CA GLU A 565 -15.28 -30.69 8.76
C GLU A 565 -15.17 -30.50 10.28
N LEU A 566 -16.30 -30.21 10.92
CA LEU A 566 -16.37 -30.10 12.38
C LEU A 566 -15.99 -31.47 12.94
N ASP A 567 -15.05 -31.54 13.87
CA ASP A 567 -14.81 -32.80 14.57
C ASP A 567 -16.12 -33.20 15.26
N ASN A 568 -16.64 -34.36 14.83
CA ASN A 568 -17.92 -34.91 15.24
C ASN A 568 -17.88 -35.17 16.75
N GLU A 569 -18.41 -34.22 17.53
CA GLU A 569 -19.11 -34.35 18.83
C GLU A 569 -19.23 -32.98 19.55
N GLU A 570 -18.34 -32.01 19.28
CA GLU A 570 -18.30 -30.72 20.02
C GLU A 570 -18.39 -29.44 19.17
N GLY A 571 -18.41 -29.53 17.83
CA GLY A 571 -18.53 -28.35 16.95
C GLY A 571 -17.28 -27.45 16.93
N ILE A 572 -16.10 -28.05 17.19
CA ILE A 572 -14.81 -27.37 17.30
C ILE A 572 -14.00 -27.55 16.02
N ILE A 573 -13.20 -26.53 15.67
CA ILE A 573 -12.31 -26.52 14.50
C ILE A 573 -11.13 -27.47 14.74
N SER A 574 -10.83 -28.33 13.76
CA SER A 574 -9.61 -29.17 13.77
C SER A 574 -8.34 -28.33 13.99
N GLU A 575 -7.34 -28.87 14.68
CA GLU A 575 -6.10 -28.16 15.05
C GLU A 575 -5.43 -27.50 13.85
N GLU A 576 -5.41 -28.20 12.71
CA GLU A 576 -4.85 -27.70 11.47
C GLU A 576 -5.60 -26.46 10.96
N HIS A 577 -6.92 -26.52 10.91
CA HIS A 577 -7.76 -25.42 10.45
C HIS A 577 -7.71 -24.23 11.41
N HIS A 578 -7.59 -24.49 12.73
CA HIS A 578 -7.39 -23.45 13.73
C HIS A 578 -6.05 -22.73 13.52
N GLY A 579 -4.96 -23.48 13.31
CA GLY A 579 -3.67 -22.90 13.00
C GLY A 579 -3.63 -22.13 11.68
N LEU A 580 -4.34 -22.61 10.65
CA LEU A 580 -4.48 -21.90 9.38
C LEU A 580 -5.22 -20.56 9.57
N LEU A 581 -6.30 -20.58 10.35
CA LEU A 581 -7.06 -19.37 10.70
C LEU A 581 -6.16 -18.37 11.43
N LEU A 582 -5.39 -18.80 12.42
CA LEU A 582 -4.43 -17.94 13.13
C LEU A 582 -3.39 -17.32 12.19
N CYS A 583 -2.87 -18.11 11.23
CA CYS A 583 -1.94 -17.61 10.22
C CYS A 583 -2.59 -16.55 9.31
N GLU A 584 -3.78 -16.82 8.76
CA GLU A 584 -4.47 -15.88 7.87
C GLU A 584 -4.89 -14.60 8.60
N VAL A 585 -5.34 -14.71 9.85
CA VAL A 585 -5.71 -13.57 10.70
C VAL A 585 -4.47 -12.73 11.05
N HIS A 586 -3.34 -13.36 11.34
CA HIS A 586 -2.07 -12.65 11.56
C HIS A 586 -1.64 -11.86 10.32
N LEU A 587 -1.69 -12.50 9.14
CA LEU A 587 -1.40 -11.85 7.86
C LEU A 587 -2.36 -10.69 7.59
N LEU A 588 -3.65 -10.89 7.88
CA LEU A 588 -4.68 -9.86 7.70
C LEU A 588 -4.38 -8.65 8.58
N ARG A 589 -4.09 -8.84 9.87
CA ARG A 589 -3.70 -7.77 10.80
C ARG A 589 -2.51 -6.95 10.27
N GLN A 590 -1.49 -7.62 9.73
CA GLN A 590 -0.31 -6.95 9.18
C GLN A 590 -0.63 -6.15 7.90
N ARG A 591 -1.41 -6.72 6.97
CA ARG A 591 -1.72 -6.09 5.67
C ARG A 591 -2.71 -4.94 5.82
N VAL A 592 -3.72 -5.12 6.68
CA VAL A 592 -4.75 -4.13 6.96
C VAL A 592 -4.17 -2.89 7.65
N SER A 593 -3.08 -3.02 8.42
CA SER A 593 -2.33 -1.88 8.99
C SER A 593 -1.83 -0.86 7.96
N GLN A 594 -1.68 -1.27 6.70
CA GLN A 594 -1.25 -0.41 5.60
C GLN A 594 -2.41 0.19 4.80
N VAL A 595 -3.64 -0.26 5.07
CA VAL A 595 -4.85 0.09 4.30
C VAL A 595 -5.83 0.91 5.15
N LEU A 596 -6.04 0.55 6.41
CA LEU A 596 -6.98 1.21 7.31
C LEU A 596 -6.37 2.41 8.04
N PRO A 597 -7.15 3.47 8.31
CA PRO A 597 -6.75 4.56 9.19
C PRO A 597 -6.65 4.09 10.66
N ARG A 598 -5.78 4.73 11.46
CA ARG A 598 -5.47 4.31 12.84
C ARG A 598 -6.68 4.25 13.77
N ASN A 599 -7.68 5.10 13.58
CA ASN A 599 -8.85 5.16 14.47
C ASN A 599 -9.73 3.91 14.31
N VAL A 600 -9.92 3.46 13.07
CA VAL A 600 -10.73 2.28 12.70
C VAL A 600 -9.96 0.98 12.98
N MET A 601 -8.63 1.05 13.05
CA MET A 601 -7.79 -0.10 13.38
C MET A 601 -8.14 -0.70 14.74
N ARG A 602 -8.50 0.11 15.74
CA ARG A 602 -8.81 -0.39 17.07
C ARG A 602 -10.06 -1.28 17.03
N ASP A 603 -11.14 -0.77 16.47
CA ASP A 603 -12.41 -1.49 16.33
C ASP A 603 -12.20 -2.77 15.50
N PHE A 604 -11.38 -2.69 14.44
CA PHE A 604 -11.02 -3.85 13.62
C PHE A 604 -10.28 -4.93 14.40
N LEU A 605 -9.40 -4.55 15.34
CA LEU A 605 -8.69 -5.49 16.18
C LEU A 605 -9.63 -6.16 17.20
N GLU A 606 -10.61 -5.45 17.72
CA GLU A 606 -11.64 -6.02 18.61
C GLU A 606 -12.50 -7.04 17.84
N ASP A 607 -12.94 -6.72 16.63
CA ASP A 607 -13.68 -7.66 15.77
C ASP A 607 -12.85 -8.88 15.35
N LEU A 608 -11.56 -8.68 15.11
CA LEU A 608 -10.61 -9.75 14.77
C LEU A 608 -10.30 -10.64 15.98
N ASP A 609 -10.35 -10.08 17.19
CA ASP A 609 -10.22 -10.85 18.43
C ASP A 609 -11.44 -11.77 18.65
N ASP A 610 -12.66 -11.28 18.35
CA ASP A 610 -13.88 -12.10 18.40
C ASP A 610 -13.83 -13.28 17.40
N LEU A 611 -13.19 -13.08 16.24
CA LEU A 611 -12.98 -14.13 15.24
C LEU A 611 -12.04 -15.23 15.74
N LEU A 612 -11.05 -14.89 16.57
CA LEU A 612 -10.08 -15.83 17.13
C LEU A 612 -10.61 -16.63 18.33
N ASP A 613 -11.76 -16.25 18.88
CA ASP A 613 -12.33 -16.91 20.05
C ASP A 613 -13.06 -18.22 19.67
N VAL A 614 -12.32 -19.33 19.77
CA VAL A 614 -12.83 -20.69 19.48
C VAL A 614 -13.94 -21.13 20.44
N LYS A 615 -13.99 -20.56 21.66
CA LYS A 615 -14.97 -20.97 22.70
C LYS A 615 -16.42 -20.65 22.31
N GLN A 616 -16.60 -19.69 21.41
CA GLN A 616 -17.90 -19.17 21.01
C GLN A 616 -18.57 -19.98 19.89
N GLY A 617 -17.86 -20.98 19.35
CA GLY A 617 -18.31 -21.83 18.26
C GLY A 617 -18.19 -21.19 16.87
N VAL A 618 -18.12 -22.05 15.84
CA VAL A 618 -17.88 -21.62 14.44
C VAL A 618 -18.94 -20.63 13.94
N ASN A 619 -20.19 -20.77 14.38
CA ASN A 619 -21.29 -19.87 13.97
C ASN A 619 -21.05 -18.41 14.38
N ARG A 620 -20.52 -18.16 15.58
CA ARG A 620 -20.20 -16.79 16.03
C ARG A 620 -18.97 -16.24 15.33
N GLN A 621 -17.98 -17.08 15.04
CA GLN A 621 -16.80 -16.69 14.25
C GLN A 621 -17.19 -16.26 12.82
N VAL A 622 -18.11 -17.00 12.17
CA VAL A 622 -18.64 -16.62 10.85
C VAL A 622 -19.43 -15.30 10.93
N GLN A 623 -20.18 -15.06 12.00
CA GLN A 623 -20.88 -13.77 12.20
C GLN A 623 -19.89 -12.61 12.41
N ALA A 624 -18.83 -12.81 13.19
CA ALA A 624 -17.75 -11.83 13.36
C ALA A 624 -17.08 -11.52 12.01
N LEU A 625 -16.81 -12.54 11.19
CA LEU A 625 -16.26 -12.34 9.85
C LEU A 625 -17.19 -11.53 8.93
N ARG A 626 -18.50 -11.81 8.97
CA ARG A 626 -19.50 -11.02 8.21
C ARG A 626 -19.57 -9.57 8.70
N ARG A 627 -19.44 -9.34 10.01
CA ARG A 627 -19.36 -8.00 10.59
C ARG A 627 -18.14 -7.25 10.04
N ILE A 628 -16.97 -7.91 10.01
CA ILE A 628 -15.75 -7.36 9.43
C ILE A 628 -15.94 -7.03 7.93
N GLU A 629 -16.50 -7.95 7.16
CA GLU A 629 -16.71 -7.73 5.73
C GLU A 629 -17.63 -6.52 5.48
N TRP A 630 -18.70 -6.38 6.26
CA TRP A 630 -19.68 -5.33 6.08
C TRP A 630 -19.18 -3.96 6.59
N VAL A 631 -18.68 -3.87 7.81
CA VAL A 631 -18.25 -2.62 8.45
C VAL A 631 -17.05 -2.03 7.72
N TYR A 632 -16.07 -2.85 7.34
CA TYR A 632 -14.84 -2.38 6.73
C TYR A 632 -14.86 -2.37 5.19
N ALA A 633 -16.00 -2.70 4.56
CA ALA A 633 -16.18 -2.72 3.11
C ALA A 633 -15.73 -1.40 2.44
N LYS A 634 -16.01 -0.25 3.07
CA LYS A 634 -15.69 1.08 2.54
C LYS A 634 -14.20 1.29 2.28
N TRP A 635 -13.33 0.67 3.08
CA TRP A 635 -11.88 0.83 2.96
C TRP A 635 -11.22 -0.32 2.19
N LEU A 636 -11.86 -1.49 2.17
CA LEU A 636 -11.36 -2.68 1.49
C LEU A 636 -11.77 -2.73 0.00
N ARG A 637 -12.95 -2.21 -0.36
CA ARG A 637 -13.36 -1.95 -1.74
C ARG A 637 -12.78 -0.62 -2.23
#